data_AF-A0A945A8F7-F1
#
_entry.id   AF-A0A945A8F7-F1
#
_cell.length_a   1.000
_cell.length_b   1.000
_cell.length_c   1.000
_cell.angle_alpha   90.00
_cell.angle_beta   90.00
_cell.angle_gamma   90.00
#
_symmetry.space_group_name_H-M   'P 1'
#
loop_
_entity.id
_entity.type
_entity.pdbx_description
1 polymer ?
#
loop_
_entity_poly.entity_id
_entity_poly.type
_entity_poly.pdbx_seq_one_letter_code
_entity_poly.pdbx_strand_id
1 'polypeptide(L)'
;MAKQASEDRPLHDALLDDVDQMLTLYDASVQHLLEAIRHDGYFDDIDPDALIWPKSQVVSGSVGLEALQFRVQLVGAVYEGLPPIRDARLAEAYAPFADLLPRYHVGNQIYLQLKKQFVERGVGDAQDFLKLYQSFYLEALSTGDLHAPEAVEEALAAVNITQVPMSHAQTVAEALAKVEIEADPRWDELYVYTLEDDTVEGSLRELLQDVAQRTLDLIAAGGLLSTRYNYLTNFGWFGVSIWKVIVDGDVAVAALGVGQEETSEDLHRLRAMLVEFLQAHQEDPTKLRPKLYWYGQPYSYLTRDMIDVATRIVDRVNRISSVPMTLPPLLTGHATGRFVDYPSVGKKADLPSLNRKWRLLKWARLCWQLGRKRTILDKANVPVPERYEKAWALWGEWSEATKACLDIDVKVTIDPMFAPIAKALDLGNGNHKILFLPTHQSLVEHLISFPVWQSPQLLEAVGWEKPVPFVILARRGLSKATSFKIGSRETTVFGMSPEEYDRMFEEWDGNVTRESLDGAGHSTPRMLEAMFERPGLIYPMGTTASFDIQLFPLQYALFAKLPQDVVIVPVAFRGTHSLWRRCPKGNIDINPGTVEAVICPPMLGETTLMPKRGSLRIQAEAAALFQAMHITSLLNPEHSET
;
A
#
# COMPACT_ATOMS: atom_id res chain seq x y z
N MET A 1 31.87 4.56 -9.59
CA MET A 1 31.27 3.30 -10.11
C MET A 1 31.82 2.15 -9.28
N ALA A 2 31.11 1.77 -8.21
CA ALA A 2 31.51 0.64 -7.35
C ALA A 2 31.20 -0.69 -8.05
N LYS A 3 32.06 -1.68 -7.81
CA LYS A 3 31.98 -3.06 -8.31
C LYS A 3 30.57 -3.64 -8.08
N GLN A 4 30.04 -4.32 -9.09
CA GLN A 4 28.83 -5.14 -9.04
C GLN A 4 28.94 -6.16 -7.89
N ALA A 5 28.34 -5.86 -6.74
CA ALA A 5 28.09 -6.84 -5.69
C ALA A 5 27.10 -7.89 -6.22
N SER A 6 27.24 -9.14 -5.78
CA SER A 6 26.34 -10.25 -6.15
C SER A 6 24.87 -9.86 -5.91
N GLU A 7 23.98 -10.27 -6.81
CA GLU A 7 22.54 -9.91 -6.82
C GLU A 7 21.76 -10.26 -5.53
N ASP A 8 22.35 -10.96 -4.56
CA ASP A 8 21.70 -11.42 -3.32
C ASP A 8 22.01 -10.60 -2.05
N ARG A 9 22.96 -9.64 -2.06
CA ARG A 9 23.34 -8.86 -0.86
C ARG A 9 22.64 -7.48 -0.84
N PRO A 10 22.01 -7.06 0.28
CA PRO A 10 21.45 -5.71 0.42
C PRO A 10 22.49 -4.61 0.17
N LEU A 11 22.07 -3.47 -0.37
CA LEU A 11 22.98 -2.37 -0.73
C LEU A 11 23.66 -1.78 0.51
N HIS A 12 22.92 -1.56 1.60
CA HIS A 12 23.47 -1.03 2.84
C HIS A 12 24.57 -1.91 3.42
N ASP A 13 24.46 -3.24 3.30
CA ASP A 13 25.53 -4.14 3.73
C ASP A 13 26.77 -3.97 2.86
N ALA A 14 26.62 -3.81 1.54
CA ALA A 14 27.74 -3.58 0.62
C ALA A 14 28.40 -2.21 0.86
N LEU A 15 27.62 -1.18 1.20
CA LEU A 15 28.14 0.15 1.54
C LEU A 15 29.01 0.12 2.81
N LEU A 16 28.75 -0.80 3.74
CA LEU A 16 29.55 -0.95 4.95
C LEU A 16 30.92 -1.59 4.72
N ASP A 17 31.20 -2.14 3.53
CA ASP A 17 32.53 -2.64 3.16
C ASP A 17 33.56 -1.50 3.03
N ASP A 18 33.11 -0.28 2.74
CA ASP A 18 33.91 0.95 2.65
C ASP A 18 33.15 2.11 3.32
N VAL A 19 33.36 2.25 4.62
CA VAL A 19 32.67 3.26 5.45
C VAL A 19 32.97 4.69 4.99
N ASP A 20 34.18 4.96 4.50
CA ASP A 20 34.58 6.29 4.04
C ASP A 20 33.83 6.68 2.76
N GLN A 21 33.70 5.73 1.83
CA GLN A 21 32.87 5.90 0.64
C GLN A 21 31.39 6.07 1.01
N MET A 22 30.88 5.28 1.96
CA MET A 22 29.49 5.39 2.44
C MET A 22 29.20 6.77 3.05
N LEU A 23 30.10 7.27 3.91
CA LEU A 23 29.95 8.59 4.52
C LEU A 23 29.99 9.72 3.50
N THR A 24 30.87 9.63 2.50
CA THR A 24 30.93 10.59 1.39
C THR A 24 29.62 10.62 0.60
N LEU A 25 29.05 9.44 0.30
CA LEU A 25 27.78 9.32 -0.40
C LEU A 25 26.62 9.85 0.44
N TYR A 26 26.61 9.55 1.73
CA TYR A 26 25.63 10.07 2.70
C TYR A 26 25.66 11.60 2.76
N ASP A 27 26.83 12.22 2.93
CA ASP A 27 26.96 13.68 3.01
C ASP A 27 26.51 14.37 1.71
N ALA A 28 26.87 13.81 0.55
CA ALA A 28 26.45 14.34 -0.73
C ALA A 28 24.93 14.24 -0.92
N SER A 29 24.35 13.11 -0.52
CA SER A 29 22.90 12.88 -0.58
C SER A 29 22.13 13.84 0.32
N VAL A 30 22.63 14.07 1.53
CA VAL A 30 22.05 15.02 2.48
C VAL A 30 22.07 16.44 1.94
N GLN A 31 23.22 16.91 1.44
CA GLN A 31 23.31 18.25 0.86
C GLN A 31 22.31 18.44 -0.27
N HIS A 32 22.20 17.45 -1.15
CA HIS A 32 21.25 17.50 -2.27
C HIS A 32 19.78 17.53 -1.82
N LEU A 33 19.44 16.80 -0.75
CA LEU A 33 18.10 16.85 -0.17
C LEU A 33 17.79 18.19 0.49
N LEU A 34 18.74 18.77 1.23
CA LEU A 34 18.58 20.11 1.82
C LEU A 34 18.29 21.17 0.75
N GLU A 35 18.99 21.10 -0.37
CA GLU A 35 18.76 21.98 -1.53
C GLU A 35 17.37 21.79 -2.14
N ALA A 36 16.85 20.56 -2.20
CA ALA A 36 15.53 20.28 -2.74
C ALA A 36 14.39 20.78 -1.82
N ILE A 37 14.54 20.60 -0.49
CA ILE A 37 13.48 20.91 0.48
C ILE A 37 13.53 22.33 1.03
N ARG A 38 14.54 23.15 0.65
CA ARG A 38 14.65 24.53 1.12
C ARG A 38 13.44 25.41 0.81
N HIS A 39 12.61 25.00 -0.14
CA HIS A 39 11.41 25.70 -0.57
C HIS A 39 10.19 25.47 0.34
N ASP A 40 10.29 24.58 1.33
CA ASP A 40 9.20 24.26 2.27
C ASP A 40 9.16 25.15 3.53
N GLY A 41 10.00 26.18 3.61
CA GLY A 41 10.00 27.14 4.71
C GLY A 41 10.65 26.64 6.01
N TYR A 42 11.24 25.43 6.02
CA TYR A 42 11.93 24.88 7.20
C TYR A 42 13.10 25.74 7.68
N PHE A 43 13.71 26.49 6.76
CA PHE A 43 14.97 27.19 6.99
C PHE A 43 14.84 28.71 6.83
N ASP A 44 13.63 29.26 6.97
CA ASP A 44 13.38 30.70 6.78
C ASP A 44 14.21 31.60 7.72
N ASP A 45 14.61 31.07 8.88
CA ASP A 45 15.47 31.74 9.85
C ASP A 45 16.99 31.50 9.63
N ILE A 46 17.37 30.74 8.59
CA ILE A 46 18.76 30.40 8.24
C ILE A 46 19.15 31.10 6.95
N ASP A 47 20.32 31.74 6.93
CA ASP A 47 20.89 32.30 5.70
C ASP A 47 21.01 31.20 4.62
N PRO A 48 20.41 31.37 3.42
CA PRO A 48 20.52 30.38 2.34
C PRO A 48 21.96 29.99 1.99
N ASP A 49 22.91 30.92 2.11
CA ASP A 49 24.33 30.65 1.86
C ASP A 49 24.99 29.83 2.98
N ALA A 50 24.35 29.77 4.16
CA ALA A 50 24.77 28.97 5.30
C ALA A 50 24.13 27.58 5.36
N LEU A 51 23.22 27.24 4.42
CA LEU A 51 22.58 25.92 4.32
C LEU A 51 23.54 24.86 3.72
N ILE A 52 24.66 24.65 4.41
CA ILE A 52 25.73 23.74 4.00
C ILE A 52 25.83 22.62 5.04
N TRP A 53 25.64 21.38 4.58
CA TRP A 53 25.82 20.20 5.42
C TRP A 53 27.29 20.07 5.87
N PRO A 54 27.56 20.05 7.19
CA PRO A 54 28.90 19.73 7.68
C PRO A 54 29.27 18.31 7.27
N LYS A 55 30.38 18.11 6.56
CA LYS A 55 30.80 16.79 6.06
C LYS A 55 31.36 15.91 7.17
N SER A 56 31.12 14.61 7.06
CA SER A 56 31.52 13.55 7.99
C SER A 56 33.04 13.36 8.04
N GLN A 57 33.72 13.67 6.94
CA GLN A 57 35.18 13.73 6.86
C GLN A 57 35.62 15.18 6.69
N VAL A 58 36.52 15.65 7.56
CA VAL A 58 37.20 16.95 7.42
C VAL A 58 38.72 16.75 7.40
N VAL A 59 39.43 17.66 6.74
CA VAL A 59 40.89 17.58 6.53
C VAL A 59 41.67 17.46 7.86
N SER A 60 41.07 17.93 8.97
CA SER A 60 41.63 17.90 10.31
C SER A 60 41.19 16.72 11.20
N GLY A 61 40.44 15.74 10.69
CA GLY A 61 39.99 14.56 11.45
C GLY A 61 38.47 14.35 11.46
N SER A 62 37.92 13.89 12.59
CA SER A 62 36.47 13.70 12.77
C SER A 62 35.73 15.04 12.91
N VAL A 63 34.42 15.03 12.62
CA VAL A 63 33.54 16.20 12.78
C VAL A 63 33.52 16.66 14.24
N GLY A 64 33.77 17.95 14.48
CA GLY A 64 33.72 18.54 15.80
C GLY A 64 32.29 18.66 16.35
N LEU A 65 32.16 18.79 17.67
CA LEU A 65 30.86 18.85 18.35
C LEU A 65 29.97 20.00 17.84
N GLU A 66 30.53 21.18 17.57
CA GLU A 66 29.79 22.33 17.02
C GLU A 66 29.16 22.00 15.65
N ALA A 67 29.90 21.32 14.78
CA ALA A 67 29.39 20.90 13.48
C ALA A 67 28.32 19.79 13.61
N LEU A 68 28.45 18.87 14.58
CA LEU A 68 27.39 17.90 14.88
C LEU A 68 26.13 18.57 15.43
N GLN A 69 26.27 19.59 16.29
CA GLN A 69 25.14 20.38 16.79
C GLN A 69 24.45 21.15 15.66
N PHE A 70 25.19 21.68 14.70
CA PHE A 70 24.60 22.31 13.51
C PHE A 70 23.81 21.30 12.66
N ARG A 71 24.30 20.06 12.50
CA ARG A 71 23.51 18.98 11.87
C ARG A 71 22.20 18.72 12.61
N VAL A 72 22.22 18.70 13.95
CA VAL A 72 21.01 18.56 14.78
C VAL A 72 20.05 19.73 14.55
N GLN A 73 20.54 20.97 14.43
CA GLN A 73 19.71 22.13 14.13
C GLN A 73 19.01 22.00 12.77
N LEU A 74 19.75 21.64 11.72
CA LEU A 74 19.20 21.47 10.37
C LEU A 74 18.13 20.37 10.32
N VAL A 75 18.41 19.20 10.88
CA VAL A 75 17.46 18.08 10.90
C VAL A 75 16.30 18.35 11.83
N GLY A 76 16.54 19.03 12.95
CA GLY A 76 15.52 19.44 13.92
C GLY A 76 14.47 20.35 13.28
N ALA A 77 14.89 21.33 12.49
CA ALA A 77 13.97 22.22 11.78
C ALA A 77 13.01 21.46 10.84
N VAL A 78 13.53 20.50 10.07
CA VAL A 78 12.69 19.64 9.20
C VAL A 78 11.82 18.71 10.03
N TYR A 79 12.36 18.10 11.08
CA TYR A 79 11.64 17.16 11.94
C TYR A 79 10.45 17.80 12.64
N GLU A 80 10.59 19.04 13.11
CA GLU A 80 9.54 19.81 13.78
C GLU A 80 8.55 20.43 12.78
N GLY A 81 9.04 20.92 11.64
CA GLY A 81 8.21 21.58 10.63
C GLY A 81 7.42 20.64 9.71
N LEU A 82 7.91 19.43 9.45
CA LEU A 82 7.30 18.54 8.46
C LEU A 82 5.89 18.03 8.86
N PRO A 83 5.60 17.60 10.10
CA PRO A 83 4.26 17.11 10.46
C PRO A 83 3.11 18.09 10.16
N PRO A 84 3.15 19.39 10.56
CA PRO A 84 2.07 20.32 10.22
C PRO A 84 1.99 20.61 8.71
N ILE A 85 3.12 20.70 7.99
CA ILE A 85 3.12 20.87 6.52
C ILE A 85 2.49 19.67 5.83
N ARG A 86 2.85 18.46 6.27
CA ARG A 86 2.26 17.21 5.79
C ARG A 86 0.75 17.25 5.95
N ASP A 87 0.26 17.55 7.15
CA ASP A 87 -1.16 17.53 7.44
C ASP A 87 -1.93 18.54 6.59
N ALA A 88 -1.39 19.75 6.42
CA ALA A 88 -1.98 20.78 5.58
C ALA A 88 -2.05 20.36 4.10
N ARG A 89 -0.94 19.89 3.53
CA ARG A 89 -0.88 19.48 2.10
C ARG A 89 -1.70 18.24 1.79
N LEU A 90 -1.78 17.30 2.73
CA LEU A 90 -2.66 16.12 2.58
C LEU A 90 -4.13 16.51 2.69
N ALA A 91 -4.49 17.44 3.59
CA ALA A 91 -5.85 17.96 3.67
C ALA A 91 -6.27 18.69 2.39
N GLU A 92 -5.38 19.51 1.83
CA GLU A 92 -5.58 20.20 0.55
C GLU A 92 -5.82 19.22 -0.60
N ALA A 93 -5.04 18.13 -0.67
CA ALA A 93 -5.22 17.10 -1.71
C ALA A 93 -6.46 16.21 -1.47
N TYR A 94 -6.85 16.00 -0.22
CA TYR A 94 -7.99 15.18 0.15
C TYR A 94 -9.33 15.86 -0.13
N ALA A 95 -9.45 17.17 0.10
CA ALA A 95 -10.69 17.90 -0.11
C ALA A 95 -11.30 17.70 -1.53
N PRO A 96 -10.57 17.91 -2.65
CA PRO A 96 -11.12 17.66 -3.98
C PRO A 96 -11.37 16.16 -4.22
N PHE A 97 -10.51 15.27 -3.73
CA PHE A 97 -10.74 13.83 -3.85
C PHE A 97 -12.06 13.38 -3.21
N ALA A 98 -12.34 13.86 -2.00
CA ALA A 98 -13.57 13.54 -1.26
C ALA A 98 -14.83 14.09 -1.96
N ASP A 99 -14.77 15.28 -2.57
CA ASP A 99 -15.87 15.86 -3.34
C ASP A 99 -16.12 15.13 -4.67
N LEU A 100 -15.05 14.67 -5.33
CA LEU A 100 -15.13 14.01 -6.64
C LEU A 100 -15.53 12.54 -6.55
N LEU A 101 -15.22 11.84 -5.45
CA LEU A 101 -15.47 10.40 -5.32
C LEU A 101 -16.96 10.03 -5.52
N PRO A 102 -17.94 10.70 -4.91
CA PRO A 102 -19.35 10.43 -5.20
C PRO A 102 -19.73 10.68 -6.67
N ARG A 103 -19.16 11.73 -7.29
CA ARG A 103 -19.44 12.11 -8.69
C ARG A 103 -18.93 11.06 -9.66
N TYR A 104 -17.76 10.48 -9.39
CA TYR A 104 -17.21 9.36 -10.15
C TYR A 104 -18.14 8.13 -10.09
N HIS A 105 -18.65 7.78 -8.91
CA HIS A 105 -19.56 6.65 -8.77
C HIS A 105 -20.90 6.88 -9.48
N VAL A 106 -21.40 8.12 -9.48
CA VAL A 106 -22.53 8.53 -10.33
C VAL A 106 -22.20 8.31 -11.82
N GLY A 107 -21.01 8.72 -12.26
CA GLY A 107 -20.52 8.46 -13.62
C GLY A 107 -20.52 6.97 -13.99
N ASN A 108 -20.09 6.09 -13.07
CA ASN A 108 -20.15 4.64 -13.28
C ASN A 108 -21.60 4.13 -13.44
N GLN A 109 -22.56 4.67 -12.70
CA GLN A 109 -23.97 4.30 -12.86
C GLN A 109 -24.52 4.74 -14.22
N ILE A 110 -24.18 5.95 -14.67
CA ILE A 110 -24.53 6.46 -16.00
C ILE A 110 -23.95 5.54 -17.08
N TYR A 111 -22.64 5.26 -17.00
CA TYR A 111 -21.94 4.38 -17.93
C TYR A 111 -22.63 3.01 -18.10
N LEU A 112 -23.04 2.38 -16.99
CA LEU A 112 -23.73 1.09 -17.03
C LEU A 112 -25.10 1.16 -17.69
N GLN A 113 -25.87 2.22 -17.43
CA GLN A 113 -27.18 2.43 -18.08
C GLN A 113 -27.05 2.64 -19.59
N LEU A 114 -26.05 3.42 -20.01
CA LEU A 114 -25.75 3.66 -21.42
C LEU A 114 -25.29 2.37 -22.12
N LYS A 115 -24.37 1.62 -21.50
CA LYS A 115 -23.89 0.33 -22.00
C LYS A 115 -25.04 -0.65 -22.21
N LYS A 116 -25.93 -0.76 -21.22
CA LYS A 116 -27.10 -1.62 -21.29
C LYS A 116 -27.99 -1.25 -22.48
N GLN A 117 -28.34 0.02 -22.62
CA GLN A 117 -29.16 0.49 -23.74
C GLN A 117 -28.49 0.27 -25.09
N PHE A 118 -27.18 0.50 -25.20
CA PHE A 118 -26.44 0.31 -26.44
C PHE A 118 -26.55 -1.14 -26.94
N VAL A 119 -26.37 -2.11 -26.03
CA VAL A 119 -26.49 -3.54 -26.33
C VAL A 119 -27.95 -3.93 -26.61
N GLU A 120 -28.90 -3.49 -25.79
CA GLU A 120 -30.32 -3.85 -25.94
C GLU A 120 -30.95 -3.29 -27.23
N ARG A 121 -30.48 -2.13 -27.69
CA ARG A 121 -30.92 -1.51 -28.97
C ARG A 121 -30.28 -2.16 -30.20
N GLY A 122 -29.29 -3.04 -30.02
CA GLY A 122 -28.60 -3.72 -31.12
C GLY A 122 -27.65 -2.83 -31.93
N VAL A 123 -27.17 -1.71 -31.35
CA VAL A 123 -26.24 -0.78 -32.00
C VAL A 123 -24.82 -1.38 -32.11
N GLY A 124 -24.49 -2.32 -31.22
CA GLY A 124 -23.25 -3.09 -31.20
C GLY A 124 -23.18 -3.95 -29.94
N ASP A 125 -22.01 -4.56 -29.68
CA ASP A 125 -21.80 -5.32 -28.44
C ASP A 125 -21.15 -4.48 -27.32
N ALA A 126 -20.97 -5.09 -26.15
CA ALA A 126 -20.33 -4.45 -25.00
C ALA A 126 -18.88 -4.02 -25.26
N GLN A 127 -18.17 -4.71 -26.16
CA GLN A 127 -16.82 -4.36 -26.56
C GLN A 127 -16.80 -3.16 -27.50
N ASP A 128 -17.73 -3.10 -28.44
CA ASP A 128 -17.89 -1.94 -29.31
C ASP A 128 -18.19 -0.67 -28.50
N PHE A 129 -19.06 -0.77 -27.49
CA PHE A 129 -19.33 0.33 -26.56
C PHE A 129 -18.07 0.75 -25.78
N LEU A 130 -17.28 -0.21 -25.30
CA LEU A 130 -16.04 0.07 -24.58
C LEU A 130 -15.01 0.77 -25.49
N LYS A 131 -14.85 0.34 -26.75
CA LYS A 131 -13.96 1.00 -27.72
C LYS A 131 -14.38 2.44 -27.98
N LEU A 132 -15.68 2.68 -28.12
CA LEU A 132 -16.26 4.01 -28.24
C LEU A 132 -15.86 4.87 -27.02
N TYR A 133 -16.18 4.43 -25.81
CA TYR A 133 -15.82 5.17 -24.59
C TYR A 133 -14.31 5.46 -24.47
N GLN A 134 -13.46 4.47 -24.80
CA GLN A 134 -12.01 4.64 -24.77
C GLN A 134 -11.49 5.68 -25.76
N SER A 135 -12.17 5.87 -26.89
CA SER A 135 -11.81 6.92 -27.85
C SER A 135 -12.05 8.33 -27.28
N PHE A 136 -13.16 8.53 -26.56
CA PHE A 136 -13.45 9.80 -25.87
C PHE A 136 -12.53 10.09 -24.70
N TYR A 137 -12.17 9.06 -23.95
CA TYR A 137 -11.23 9.21 -22.84
C TYR A 137 -9.90 9.82 -23.32
N LEU A 138 -9.42 9.40 -24.48
CA LEU A 138 -8.19 9.94 -25.08
C LEU A 138 -8.36 11.39 -25.57
N GLU A 139 -9.56 11.77 -26.04
CA GLU A 139 -9.91 13.14 -26.41
C GLU A 139 -9.95 14.05 -25.17
N ALA A 140 -10.63 13.64 -24.09
CA ALA A 140 -10.75 14.39 -22.85
C ALA A 140 -9.40 14.62 -22.14
N LEU A 141 -8.50 13.63 -22.21
CA LEU A 141 -7.12 13.77 -21.76
C LEU A 141 -6.35 14.90 -22.47
N SER A 142 -6.76 15.28 -23.68
CA SER A 142 -6.09 16.33 -24.47
C SER A 142 -6.52 17.75 -24.17
N THR A 143 -7.61 17.89 -23.43
CA THR A 143 -8.21 19.19 -23.11
C THR A 143 -8.14 19.54 -21.63
N GLY A 144 -7.64 18.64 -20.78
CA GLY A 144 -7.59 18.83 -19.33
C GLY A 144 -6.40 19.70 -18.88
N ASP A 145 -6.67 20.64 -17.97
CA ASP A 145 -5.62 21.34 -17.22
C ASP A 145 -4.91 20.34 -16.30
N LEU A 146 -3.61 20.16 -16.52
CA LEU A 146 -2.80 19.36 -15.62
C LEU A 146 -2.62 20.05 -14.26
N HIS A 147 -2.47 19.25 -13.20
CA HIS A 147 -2.05 19.79 -11.90
C HIS A 147 -0.68 20.45 -12.02
N ALA A 148 -0.62 21.74 -11.67
CA ALA A 148 0.64 22.47 -11.55
C ALA A 148 1.31 22.08 -10.21
N PRO A 149 2.50 21.46 -10.24
CA PRO A 149 3.23 21.14 -9.02
C PRO A 149 3.66 22.41 -8.27
N GLU A 150 3.73 22.33 -6.94
CA GLU A 150 4.37 23.37 -6.13
C GLU A 150 5.89 23.40 -6.37
N ALA A 151 6.57 24.51 -6.06
CA ALA A 151 8.02 24.66 -6.24
C ALA A 151 8.85 23.54 -5.57
N VAL A 152 8.42 23.07 -4.40
CA VAL A 152 9.05 21.92 -3.73
C VAL A 152 8.76 20.61 -4.46
N GLU A 153 7.55 20.41 -5.00
CA GLU A 153 7.18 19.19 -5.71
C GLU A 153 7.93 19.12 -7.04
N GLU A 154 8.13 20.27 -7.70
CA GLU A 154 9.02 20.41 -8.85
C GLU A 154 10.47 20.04 -8.49
N ALA A 155 11.00 20.59 -7.38
CA ALA A 155 12.36 20.29 -6.93
C ALA A 155 12.53 18.80 -6.58
N LEU A 156 11.57 18.20 -5.87
CA LEU A 156 11.56 16.78 -5.53
C LEU A 156 11.41 15.89 -6.77
N ALA A 157 10.64 16.32 -7.78
CA ALA A 157 10.51 15.61 -9.04
C ALA A 157 11.83 15.65 -9.84
N ALA A 158 12.55 16.77 -9.83
CA ALA A 158 13.86 16.91 -10.48
C ALA A 158 14.90 15.93 -9.92
N VAL A 159 14.75 15.52 -8.65
CA VAL A 159 15.63 14.55 -7.99
C VAL A 159 15.01 13.14 -7.89
N ASN A 160 13.94 12.89 -8.64
CA ASN A 160 13.18 11.62 -8.75
C ASN A 160 12.54 11.10 -7.47
N ILE A 161 12.27 11.95 -6.46
CA ILE A 161 11.60 11.51 -5.22
C ILE A 161 10.09 11.37 -5.39
N THR A 162 9.51 12.22 -6.22
CA THR A 162 8.08 12.26 -6.50
C THR A 162 7.82 12.23 -8.00
N GLN A 163 6.65 11.76 -8.42
CA GLN A 163 6.17 11.91 -9.79
C GLN A 163 5.02 12.91 -9.82
N VAL A 164 5.06 13.84 -10.77
CA VAL A 164 3.94 14.75 -11.03
C VAL A 164 2.79 13.95 -11.65
N PRO A 165 1.62 13.85 -10.98
CA PRO A 165 0.46 13.15 -11.51
C PRO A 165 0.04 13.70 -12.88
N MET A 166 -0.38 12.84 -13.80
CA MET A 166 -0.90 13.22 -15.12
C MET A 166 0.05 14.01 -16.05
N SER A 167 1.28 14.32 -15.64
CA SER A 167 2.32 15.01 -16.46
C SER A 167 2.56 14.38 -17.83
N HIS A 168 2.41 13.06 -17.95
CA HIS A 168 2.54 12.33 -19.21
C HIS A 168 1.24 12.27 -20.01
N ALA A 169 0.08 12.36 -19.35
CA ALA A 169 -1.22 12.30 -19.99
C ALA A 169 -1.36 13.45 -21.01
N GLN A 170 -0.79 14.62 -20.71
CA GLN A 170 -0.64 15.73 -21.66
C GLN A 170 0.27 15.41 -22.85
N THR A 171 1.45 14.80 -22.64
CA THR A 171 2.32 14.37 -23.75
C THR A 171 1.65 13.30 -24.64
N VAL A 172 0.88 12.39 -24.03
CA VAL A 172 0.09 11.37 -24.75
C VAL A 172 -1.03 12.03 -25.55
N ALA A 173 -1.72 12.98 -24.95
CA ALA A 173 -2.73 13.81 -25.61
C ALA A 173 -2.17 14.59 -26.80
N GLU A 174 -1.05 15.29 -26.64
CA GLU A 174 -0.38 16.06 -27.71
C GLU A 174 0.05 15.16 -28.88
N ALA A 175 0.48 13.93 -28.60
CA ALA A 175 0.81 12.94 -29.62
C ALA A 175 -0.44 12.43 -30.35
N LEU A 176 -1.60 12.39 -29.68
CA LEU A 176 -2.87 11.87 -30.19
C LEU A 176 -3.77 12.94 -30.84
N ALA A 177 -3.57 14.23 -30.57
CA ALA A 177 -4.25 15.33 -31.28
C ALA A 177 -4.00 15.31 -32.81
N LYS A 178 -3.09 14.44 -33.27
CA LYS A 178 -2.77 14.16 -34.67
C LYS A 178 -3.53 12.95 -35.24
N VAL A 179 -4.35 12.28 -34.44
CA VAL A 179 -5.16 11.12 -34.83
C VAL A 179 -6.60 11.60 -35.07
N GLU A 180 -7.06 11.51 -36.32
CA GLU A 180 -8.45 11.83 -36.67
C GLU A 180 -9.38 10.78 -36.01
N ILE A 181 -10.33 11.25 -35.20
CA ILE A 181 -11.45 10.42 -34.73
C ILE A 181 -12.37 10.24 -35.94
N GLU A 182 -12.47 9.01 -36.46
CA GLU A 182 -13.39 8.70 -37.56
C GLU A 182 -14.83 9.09 -37.16
N ALA A 183 -15.55 9.71 -38.08
CA ALA A 183 -16.95 10.08 -37.88
C ALA A 183 -17.79 8.81 -37.69
N ASP A 184 -18.21 8.55 -36.45
CA ASP A 184 -19.07 7.43 -36.11
C ASP A 184 -20.52 7.91 -35.94
N PRO A 185 -21.49 7.44 -36.76
CA PRO A 185 -22.88 7.88 -36.69
C PRO A 185 -23.56 7.53 -35.36
N ARG A 186 -22.99 6.59 -34.59
CA ARG A 186 -23.52 6.19 -33.28
C ARG A 186 -23.38 7.30 -32.23
N TRP A 187 -22.54 8.30 -32.47
CA TRP A 187 -22.32 9.41 -31.54
C TRP A 187 -23.51 10.33 -31.35
N ASP A 188 -24.26 10.55 -32.43
CA ASP A 188 -25.39 11.48 -32.44
C ASP A 188 -26.71 10.80 -32.01
N GLU A 189 -26.68 9.51 -31.70
CA GLU A 189 -27.83 8.79 -31.17
C GLU A 189 -28.17 9.25 -29.75
N LEU A 190 -29.47 9.38 -29.46
CA LEU A 190 -29.96 9.85 -28.16
C LEU A 190 -30.09 8.70 -27.17
N TYR A 191 -29.51 8.87 -25.99
CA TYR A 191 -29.60 7.96 -24.86
C TYR A 191 -30.19 8.69 -23.67
N VAL A 192 -30.74 7.89 -22.76
CA VAL A 192 -31.42 8.40 -21.57
C VAL A 192 -30.88 7.69 -20.35
N TYR A 193 -30.55 8.40 -19.28
CA TYR A 193 -30.29 7.77 -17.99
C TYR A 193 -31.20 8.36 -16.92
N THR A 194 -31.44 7.58 -15.87
CA THR A 194 -32.21 8.02 -14.70
C THR A 194 -31.40 7.82 -13.44
N LEU A 195 -31.31 8.87 -12.61
CA LEU A 195 -30.69 8.85 -11.28
C LEU A 195 -31.65 9.53 -10.31
N GLU A 196 -31.94 8.91 -9.16
CA GLU A 196 -32.74 9.52 -8.08
C GLU A 196 -34.00 10.27 -8.56
N ASP A 197 -34.71 9.68 -9.53
CA ASP A 197 -35.93 10.19 -10.19
C ASP A 197 -35.75 11.31 -11.24
N ASP A 198 -34.52 11.81 -11.45
CA ASP A 198 -34.18 12.71 -12.55
C ASP A 198 -33.81 11.93 -13.80
N THR A 199 -34.50 12.22 -14.91
CA THR A 199 -34.22 11.64 -16.23
C THR A 199 -33.55 12.67 -17.12
N VAL A 200 -32.38 12.32 -17.65
CA VAL A 200 -31.60 13.15 -18.57
C VAL A 200 -31.49 12.43 -19.92
N GLU A 201 -31.82 13.15 -20.99
CA GLU A 201 -31.62 12.73 -22.38
C GLU A 201 -30.48 13.53 -23.00
N GLY A 202 -29.61 12.87 -23.75
CA GLY A 202 -28.50 13.50 -24.46
C GLY A 202 -27.91 12.58 -25.52
N SER A 203 -27.03 13.11 -26.35
CA SER A 203 -26.29 12.29 -27.32
C SER A 203 -25.33 11.33 -26.60
N LEU A 204 -25.02 10.18 -27.22
CA LEU A 204 -24.04 9.24 -26.67
C LEU A 204 -22.69 9.93 -26.40
N ARG A 205 -22.32 10.88 -27.28
CA ARG A 205 -21.12 11.71 -27.14
C ARG A 205 -21.14 12.54 -25.86
N GLU A 206 -22.15 13.37 -25.66
CA GLU A 206 -22.24 14.25 -24.49
C GLU A 206 -22.22 13.46 -23.18
N LEU A 207 -22.97 12.35 -23.14
CA LEU A 207 -23.12 11.55 -21.93
C LEU A 207 -21.83 10.78 -21.60
N LEU A 208 -21.13 10.21 -22.58
CA LEU A 208 -19.84 9.56 -22.34
C LEU A 208 -18.71 10.54 -22.04
N GLN A 209 -18.77 11.76 -22.58
CA GLN A 209 -17.82 12.82 -22.23
C GLN A 209 -17.95 13.21 -20.75
N ASP A 210 -19.17 13.36 -20.22
CA ASP A 210 -19.41 13.60 -18.79
C ASP A 210 -18.85 12.46 -17.91
N VAL A 211 -19.08 11.19 -18.29
CA VAL A 211 -18.52 10.03 -17.59
C VAL A 211 -16.98 10.05 -17.61
N ALA A 212 -16.38 10.33 -18.76
CA ALA A 212 -14.92 10.38 -18.91
C ALA A 212 -14.31 11.49 -18.04
N GLN A 213 -14.91 12.68 -18.05
CA GLN A 213 -14.45 13.81 -17.24
C GLN A 213 -14.47 13.49 -15.75
N ARG A 214 -15.59 12.98 -15.23
CA ARG A 214 -15.71 12.56 -13.81
C ARG A 214 -14.66 11.53 -13.41
N THR A 215 -14.34 10.61 -14.33
CA THR A 215 -13.33 9.59 -14.12
C THR A 215 -11.92 10.17 -14.07
N LEU A 216 -11.61 11.04 -15.03
CA LEU A 216 -10.32 11.72 -15.11
C LEU A 216 -10.07 12.63 -13.91
N ASP A 217 -11.07 13.39 -13.49
CA ASP A 217 -10.99 14.28 -12.33
C ASP A 217 -10.64 13.49 -11.06
N LEU A 218 -11.29 12.34 -10.84
CA LEU A 218 -10.98 11.50 -9.69
C LEU A 218 -9.59 10.85 -9.80
N ILE A 219 -9.19 10.37 -10.98
CA ILE A 219 -7.85 9.81 -11.21
C ILE A 219 -6.77 10.87 -10.89
N ALA A 220 -6.97 12.11 -11.35
CA ALA A 220 -6.06 13.22 -11.10
C ALA A 220 -5.96 13.55 -9.60
N ALA A 221 -7.12 13.72 -8.93
CA ALA A 221 -7.18 14.01 -7.50
C ALA A 221 -6.59 12.87 -6.65
N GLY A 222 -6.87 11.61 -6.98
CA GLY A 222 -6.29 10.43 -6.34
C GLY A 222 -4.78 10.32 -6.58
N GLY A 223 -4.34 10.66 -7.79
CA GLY A 223 -2.93 10.78 -8.13
C GLY A 223 -2.21 11.79 -7.25
N LEU A 224 -2.76 13.00 -7.09
CA LEU A 224 -2.20 14.03 -6.22
C LEU A 224 -2.14 13.60 -4.75
N LEU A 225 -3.24 13.07 -4.21
CA LEU A 225 -3.31 12.62 -2.83
C LEU A 225 -2.30 11.50 -2.54
N SER A 226 -2.25 10.47 -3.39
CA SER A 226 -1.32 9.36 -3.22
C SER A 226 0.14 9.80 -3.35
N THR A 227 0.46 10.65 -4.34
CA THR A 227 1.79 11.24 -4.52
C THR A 227 2.23 12.03 -3.27
N ARG A 228 1.38 12.93 -2.79
CA ARG A 228 1.64 13.70 -1.56
C ARG A 228 1.82 12.81 -0.34
N TYR A 229 0.95 11.81 -0.17
CA TYR A 229 1.07 10.83 0.91
C TYR A 229 2.41 10.11 0.90
N ASN A 230 2.80 9.68 -0.29
CA ASN A 230 4.03 8.96 -0.58
C ASN A 230 5.27 9.80 -0.21
N TYR A 231 5.41 11.03 -0.71
CA TYR A 231 6.61 11.81 -0.41
C TYR A 231 6.60 12.44 1.00
N LEU A 232 5.43 12.83 1.54
CA LEU A 232 5.35 13.47 2.87
C LEU A 232 5.43 12.45 4.01
N THR A 233 4.73 11.32 3.89
CA THR A 233 4.63 10.32 4.97
C THR A 233 5.71 9.25 4.85
N ASN A 234 5.69 8.50 3.74
CA ASN A 234 6.53 7.31 3.59
C ASN A 234 8.00 7.68 3.36
N PHE A 235 8.28 8.75 2.60
CA PHE A 235 9.64 9.27 2.39
C PHE A 235 10.03 10.26 3.49
N GLY A 236 9.35 11.42 3.55
CA GLY A 236 9.73 12.56 4.37
C GLY A 236 9.68 12.25 5.86
N TRP A 237 8.49 11.96 6.41
CA TRP A 237 8.31 11.84 7.86
C TRP A 237 9.05 10.63 8.44
N PHE A 238 9.00 9.50 7.75
CA PHE A 238 9.79 8.33 8.14
C PHE A 238 11.30 8.59 8.02
N GLY A 239 11.76 9.13 6.88
CA GLY A 239 13.17 9.42 6.63
C GLY A 239 13.75 10.39 7.65
N VAL A 240 13.07 11.52 7.93
CA VAL A 240 13.53 12.51 8.91
C VAL A 240 13.48 11.96 10.34
N SER A 241 12.53 11.08 10.67
CA SER A 241 12.49 10.41 11.98
C SER A 241 13.74 9.55 12.18
N ILE A 242 14.15 8.78 11.17
CA ILE A 242 15.40 8.01 11.22
C ILE A 242 16.61 8.94 11.27
N TRP A 243 16.59 10.02 10.47
CA TRP A 243 17.69 10.97 10.40
C TRP A 243 17.91 11.71 11.74
N LYS A 244 16.84 12.04 12.45
CA LYS A 244 16.88 12.65 13.79
C LYS A 244 17.64 11.76 14.79
N VAL A 245 17.38 10.44 14.76
CA VAL A 245 18.09 9.46 15.60
C VAL A 245 19.59 9.42 15.27
N ILE A 246 19.95 9.54 13.99
CA ILE A 246 21.37 9.57 13.57
C ILE A 246 22.08 10.79 14.15
N VAL A 247 21.54 12.00 13.95
CA VAL A 247 22.22 13.24 14.37
C VAL A 247 22.26 13.41 15.89
N ASP A 248 21.20 13.00 16.60
CA ASP A 248 21.20 13.00 18.07
C ASP A 248 22.19 11.98 18.62
N GLY A 249 22.24 10.79 17.98
CA GLY A 249 23.18 9.74 18.33
C GLY A 249 24.64 10.16 18.14
N ASP A 250 24.95 10.90 17.07
CA ASP A 250 26.28 11.45 16.84
C ASP A 250 26.73 12.39 17.96
N VAL A 251 25.86 13.32 18.36
CA VAL A 251 26.15 14.25 19.46
C VAL A 251 26.32 13.48 20.77
N ALA A 252 25.45 12.50 21.04
CA ALA A 252 25.54 11.67 22.24
C ALA A 252 26.86 10.88 22.29
N VAL A 253 27.24 10.21 21.20
CA VAL A 253 28.50 9.45 21.12
C VAL A 253 29.70 10.38 21.28
N ALA A 254 29.70 11.54 20.61
CA ALA A 254 30.77 12.53 20.74
C ALA A 254 30.91 13.07 22.17
N ALA A 255 29.80 13.26 22.88
CA ALA A 255 29.79 13.73 24.27
C ALA A 255 30.25 12.66 25.28
N LEU A 256 29.95 11.38 25.02
CA LEU A 256 30.32 10.25 25.87
C LEU A 256 31.80 9.85 25.77
N GLY A 257 32.46 10.15 24.65
CA GLY A 257 33.87 9.84 24.42
C GLY A 257 34.14 8.38 24.04
N VAL A 258 35.27 7.81 24.52
CA VAL A 258 35.77 6.50 24.08
C VAL A 258 34.91 5.34 24.61
N GLY A 259 34.78 4.25 23.84
CA GLY A 259 34.10 3.01 24.25
C GLY A 259 32.68 2.84 23.71
N GLN A 260 32.31 3.57 22.66
CA GLN A 260 30.99 3.54 22.02
C GLN A 260 30.99 2.87 20.63
N GLU A 261 31.91 1.93 20.41
CA GLU A 261 32.12 1.28 19.10
C GLU A 261 30.83 0.65 18.55
N GLU A 262 30.10 -0.12 19.37
CA GLU A 262 28.82 -0.73 18.94
C GLU A 262 27.75 0.29 18.52
N THR A 263 27.66 1.42 19.23
CA THR A 263 26.70 2.49 18.90
C THR A 263 27.14 3.21 17.62
N SER A 264 28.44 3.43 17.44
CA SER A 264 29.00 3.99 16.21
C SER A 264 28.77 3.09 14.99
N GLU A 265 28.90 1.77 15.15
CA GLU A 265 28.61 0.79 14.10
C GLU A 265 27.12 0.80 13.71
N ASP A 266 26.22 0.81 14.69
CA ASP A 266 24.77 0.91 14.40
C ASP A 266 24.43 2.27 13.75
N LEU A 267 25.10 3.37 14.11
CA LEU A 267 24.95 4.67 13.45
C LEU A 267 25.45 4.65 11.99
N HIS A 268 26.59 4.00 11.70
CA HIS A 268 27.04 3.81 10.31
C HIS A 268 26.07 2.95 9.52
N ARG A 269 25.56 1.87 10.12
CA ARG A 269 24.55 1.02 9.51
C ARG A 269 23.27 1.80 9.18
N LEU A 270 22.81 2.66 10.10
CA LEU A 270 21.61 3.48 9.89
C LEU A 270 21.79 4.49 8.74
N ARG A 271 22.98 5.09 8.60
CA ARG A 271 23.31 5.92 7.43
C ARG A 271 23.33 5.13 6.12
N ALA A 272 23.95 3.94 6.11
CA ALA A 272 23.98 3.09 4.94
C ALA A 272 22.56 2.67 4.51
N MET A 273 21.68 2.33 5.47
CA MET A 273 20.27 2.05 5.21
C MET A 273 19.51 3.29 4.74
N LEU A 274 19.80 4.49 5.27
CA LEU A 274 19.17 5.73 4.81
C LEU A 274 19.56 6.07 3.36
N VAL A 275 20.79 5.77 2.96
CA VAL A 275 21.24 5.90 1.56
C VAL A 275 20.49 4.91 0.66
N GLU A 276 20.36 3.64 1.05
CA GLU A 276 19.56 2.67 0.30
C GLU A 276 18.08 3.08 0.22
N PHE A 277 17.53 3.58 1.33
CA PHE A 277 16.17 4.12 1.41
C PHE A 277 15.97 5.28 0.45
N LEU A 278 16.92 6.22 0.36
CA LEU A 278 16.85 7.31 -0.60
C LEU A 278 16.85 6.78 -2.04
N GLN A 279 17.78 5.87 -2.38
CA GLN A 279 17.85 5.28 -3.72
C GLN A 279 16.59 4.51 -4.10
N ALA A 280 15.93 3.88 -3.11
CA ALA A 280 14.65 3.20 -3.31
C ALA A 280 13.53 4.13 -3.76
N HIS A 281 13.50 5.38 -3.28
CA HIS A 281 12.52 6.39 -3.68
C HIS A 281 12.89 7.07 -5.00
N GLN A 282 14.19 7.17 -5.31
CA GLN A 282 14.68 7.75 -6.56
C GLN A 282 14.54 6.81 -7.77
N GLU A 283 14.25 5.53 -7.55
CA GLU A 283 14.08 4.61 -8.66
C GLU A 283 12.78 4.88 -9.42
N ASP A 284 12.87 4.99 -10.75
CA ASP A 284 11.72 5.11 -11.61
C ASP A 284 10.78 3.87 -11.51
N PRO A 285 9.53 4.05 -11.02
CA PRO A 285 8.54 2.99 -10.96
C PRO A 285 8.21 2.43 -12.34
N THR A 286 8.31 3.18 -13.43
CA THR A 286 7.78 2.68 -14.71
C THR A 286 8.63 1.56 -15.33
N LYS A 287 9.78 1.27 -14.74
CA LYS A 287 10.60 0.11 -15.09
C LYS A 287 9.82 -1.19 -14.88
N LEU A 288 9.97 -2.12 -15.82
CA LEU A 288 9.33 -3.45 -15.75
C LEU A 288 9.78 -4.26 -14.53
N ARG A 289 11.02 -4.04 -14.06
CA ARG A 289 11.63 -4.70 -12.90
C ARG A 289 12.54 -3.72 -12.17
N PRO A 290 11.98 -2.82 -11.36
CA PRO A 290 12.83 -1.97 -10.54
C PRO A 290 13.54 -2.82 -9.48
N LYS A 291 14.79 -2.47 -9.15
CA LYS A 291 15.65 -3.28 -8.26
C LYS A 291 15.56 -2.87 -6.78
N LEU A 292 15.48 -1.58 -6.53
CA LEU A 292 15.45 -0.93 -5.22
C LEU A 292 14.11 -0.26 -4.91
N TYR A 293 13.15 -0.24 -5.84
CA TYR A 293 11.91 0.53 -5.71
C TYR A 293 11.13 0.20 -4.44
N TRP A 294 10.61 1.26 -3.84
CA TRP A 294 10.03 1.34 -2.51
C TRP A 294 8.65 0.69 -2.31
N TYR A 295 8.42 -0.50 -2.88
CA TYR A 295 7.33 -1.40 -2.45
C TYR A 295 7.83 -2.83 -2.28
N GLY A 296 6.99 -3.65 -1.66
CA GLY A 296 7.23 -5.08 -1.53
C GLY A 296 8.20 -5.45 -0.40
N GLN A 297 8.57 -6.73 -0.40
CA GLN A 297 9.16 -7.35 0.78
C GLN A 297 10.58 -6.85 1.12
N PRO A 298 11.49 -6.62 0.17
CA PRO A 298 12.82 -6.07 0.49
C PRO A 298 12.74 -4.68 1.14
N TYR A 299 12.00 -3.76 0.52
CA TYR A 299 11.86 -2.39 1.03
C TYR A 299 11.19 -2.35 2.41
N SER A 300 10.14 -3.15 2.63
CA SER A 300 9.53 -3.24 3.96
C SER A 300 10.46 -3.85 5.02
N TYR A 301 11.39 -4.74 4.65
CA TYR A 301 12.45 -5.16 5.59
C TYR A 301 13.47 -4.06 5.86
N LEU A 302 13.84 -3.28 4.85
CA LEU A 302 14.72 -2.12 5.04
C LEU A 302 14.12 -1.12 6.05
N THR A 303 12.87 -0.69 5.87
CA THR A 303 12.26 0.27 6.82
C THR A 303 12.09 -0.31 8.22
N ARG A 304 11.81 -1.61 8.32
CA ARG A 304 11.79 -2.32 9.61
C ARG A 304 13.15 -2.33 10.28
N ASP A 305 14.19 -2.71 9.55
CA ASP A 305 15.54 -2.84 10.11
C ASP A 305 16.04 -1.46 10.54
N MET A 306 15.67 -0.38 9.84
CA MET A 306 15.89 1.01 10.26
C MET A 306 15.23 1.32 11.62
N ILE A 307 13.97 0.92 11.83
CA ILE A 307 13.28 1.09 13.13
C ILE A 307 13.96 0.28 14.24
N ASP A 308 14.29 -0.99 13.97
CA ASP A 308 14.92 -1.88 14.94
C ASP A 308 16.32 -1.35 15.35
N VAL A 309 17.10 -0.83 14.39
CA VAL A 309 18.42 -0.23 14.65
C VAL A 309 18.29 1.10 15.40
N ALA A 310 17.37 1.98 14.98
CA ALA A 310 17.12 3.25 15.66
C ALA A 310 16.71 3.04 17.13
N THR A 311 15.85 2.06 17.40
CA THR A 311 15.43 1.68 18.76
C THR A 311 16.63 1.22 19.59
N ARG A 312 17.50 0.36 19.03
CA ARG A 312 18.71 -0.09 19.73
C ARG A 312 19.67 1.05 20.07
N ILE A 313 19.85 2.01 19.16
CA ILE A 313 20.71 3.19 19.40
C ILE A 313 20.17 4.00 20.59
N VAL A 314 18.87 4.34 20.57
CA VAL A 314 18.22 5.07 21.66
C VAL A 314 18.35 4.31 22.99
N ASP A 315 18.03 3.02 23.01
CA ASP A 315 18.12 2.20 24.22
C ASP A 315 19.55 2.13 24.78
N ARG A 316 20.57 2.02 23.92
CA ARG A 316 21.97 1.98 24.34
C ARG A 316 22.42 3.32 24.89
N VAL A 317 22.18 4.42 24.17
CA VAL A 317 22.52 5.78 24.60
C VAL A 317 21.86 6.10 25.95
N ASN A 318 20.59 5.77 26.12
CA ASN A 318 19.84 6.04 27.35
C ASN A 318 20.32 5.23 28.57
N ARG A 319 21.04 4.12 28.38
CA ARG A 319 21.62 3.36 29.49
C ARG A 319 22.88 4.00 30.07
N ILE A 320 23.55 4.86 29.30
CA ILE A 320 24.90 5.35 29.61
C ILE A 320 25.00 6.89 29.64
N SER A 321 24.06 7.59 29.00
CA SER A 321 23.98 9.06 28.97
C SER A 321 23.11 9.59 30.10
N SER A 322 23.48 10.74 30.67
CA SER A 322 22.62 11.52 31.58
C SER A 322 21.56 12.35 30.87
N VAL A 323 21.73 12.57 29.56
CA VAL A 323 20.77 13.25 28.69
C VAL A 323 20.05 12.20 27.85
N PRO A 324 18.75 11.98 28.07
CA PRO A 324 18.02 10.94 27.37
C PRO A 324 17.73 11.35 25.93
N MET A 325 18.00 10.43 25.01
CA MET A 325 17.55 10.48 23.63
C MET A 325 16.11 9.94 23.56
N THR A 326 15.27 10.58 22.75
CA THR A 326 13.87 10.18 22.58
C THR A 326 13.68 9.58 21.19
N LEU A 327 13.05 8.41 21.11
CA LEU A 327 12.69 7.83 19.83
C LEU A 327 11.51 8.63 19.23
N PRO A 328 11.57 9.07 17.96
CA PRO A 328 10.47 9.80 17.34
C PRO A 328 9.11 9.09 17.44
N PRO A 329 7.99 9.82 17.65
CA PRO A 329 6.65 9.25 17.85
C PRO A 329 6.23 8.28 16.74
N LEU A 330 6.56 8.58 15.48
CA LEU A 330 6.29 7.73 14.33
C LEU A 330 6.89 6.32 14.48
N LEU A 331 8.11 6.20 15.02
CA LEU A 331 8.80 4.92 15.18
C LEU A 331 8.26 4.12 16.39
N THR A 332 7.50 4.76 17.27
CA THR A 332 6.88 4.12 18.45
C THR A 332 5.41 3.74 18.24
N GLY A 333 4.79 4.22 17.15
CA GLY A 333 3.36 4.08 16.88
C GLY A 333 2.51 5.00 17.76
N HIS A 334 2.98 6.23 17.98
CA HIS A 334 2.28 7.30 18.70
C HIS A 334 2.26 8.60 17.86
N ALA A 335 2.31 8.48 16.53
CA ALA A 335 2.13 9.63 15.66
C ALA A 335 0.71 10.20 15.86
N THR A 336 0.60 11.53 15.86
CA THR A 336 -0.65 12.28 15.96
C THR A 336 -0.82 13.19 14.75
N GLY A 337 -2.02 13.71 14.54
CA GLY A 337 -2.33 14.60 13.42
C GLY A 337 -3.41 14.02 12.51
N ARG A 338 -3.43 14.49 11.26
CA ARG A 338 -4.27 13.95 10.20
C ARG A 338 -3.63 12.70 9.60
N PHE A 339 -4.44 11.86 8.97
CA PHE A 339 -4.03 10.62 8.32
C PHE A 339 -3.24 9.70 9.27
N VAL A 340 -3.78 9.51 10.46
CA VAL A 340 -3.34 8.50 11.45
C VAL A 340 -4.46 7.48 11.70
N ASP A 341 -4.21 6.44 12.48
CA ASP A 341 -5.23 5.43 12.81
C ASP A 341 -6.46 6.05 13.49
N TYR A 342 -7.64 5.46 13.27
CA TYR A 342 -8.88 5.91 13.92
C TYR A 342 -8.84 5.59 15.44
N PRO A 343 -9.27 6.52 16.32
CA PRO A 343 -9.29 6.26 17.77
C PRO A 343 -10.20 5.10 18.21
N SER A 344 -11.16 4.72 17.38
CA SER A 344 -12.16 3.68 17.66
C SER A 344 -11.68 2.25 17.41
N VAL A 345 -10.49 2.08 16.83
CA VAL A 345 -9.89 0.79 16.45
C VAL A 345 -8.49 0.64 17.03
N GLY A 346 -7.93 -0.56 16.87
CA GLY A 346 -6.59 -0.89 17.30
C GLY A 346 -6.55 -1.56 18.67
N LYS A 347 -5.35 -1.52 19.26
CA LYS A 347 -5.00 -2.24 20.48
C LYS A 347 -5.78 -1.68 21.68
N LYS A 348 -6.46 -2.57 22.41
CA LYS A 348 -7.22 -2.21 23.62
C LYS A 348 -6.39 -2.22 24.90
N ALA A 349 -5.44 -3.15 24.98
CA ALA A 349 -4.66 -3.35 26.19
C ALA A 349 -3.32 -4.03 25.89
N ASP A 350 -2.34 -3.77 26.76
CA ASP A 350 -1.17 -4.61 26.89
C ASP A 350 -1.48 -5.87 27.71
N LEU A 351 -1.01 -7.01 27.22
CA LEU A 351 -1.11 -8.27 27.95
C LEU A 351 0.18 -8.57 28.71
N PRO A 352 0.09 -9.05 29.96
CA PRO A 352 1.23 -9.64 30.65
C PRO A 352 1.79 -10.84 29.89
N SER A 353 3.11 -11.06 29.99
CA SER A 353 3.84 -12.09 29.23
C SER A 353 3.29 -13.51 29.43
N LEU A 354 2.81 -13.85 30.63
CA LEU A 354 2.22 -15.16 30.92
C LEU A 354 0.91 -15.38 30.13
N ASN A 355 0.04 -14.35 30.09
CA ASN A 355 -1.22 -14.42 29.37
C ASN A 355 -0.98 -14.53 27.86
N ARG A 356 0.01 -13.80 27.34
CA ARG A 356 0.44 -13.91 25.93
C ARG A 356 0.85 -15.34 25.59
N LYS A 357 1.72 -15.96 26.41
CA LYS A 357 2.17 -17.36 26.20
C LYS A 357 1.00 -18.34 26.20
N TRP A 358 0.08 -18.22 27.14
CA TRP A 358 -1.11 -19.08 27.19
C TRP A 358 -2.02 -18.92 25.97
N ARG A 359 -2.28 -17.68 25.54
CA ARG A 359 -3.06 -17.41 24.33
C ARG A 359 -2.38 -17.97 23.07
N LEU A 360 -1.07 -17.79 22.93
CA LEU A 360 -0.30 -18.35 21.82
C LEU A 360 -0.35 -19.89 21.79
N LEU A 361 -0.23 -20.55 22.94
CA LEU A 361 -0.37 -22.02 23.02
C LEU A 361 -1.77 -22.49 22.63
N LYS A 362 -2.82 -21.79 23.10
CA LYS A 362 -4.20 -22.08 22.74
C LYS A 362 -4.43 -21.87 21.23
N TRP A 363 -3.88 -20.79 20.66
CA TRP A 363 -3.96 -20.51 19.23
C TRP A 363 -3.20 -21.56 18.40
N ALA A 364 -1.99 -21.95 18.80
CA ALA A 364 -1.24 -23.04 18.15
C ALA A 364 -2.02 -24.36 18.15
N ARG A 365 -2.75 -24.66 19.23
CA ARG A 365 -3.68 -25.82 19.27
C ARG A 365 -4.82 -25.69 18.26
N LEU A 366 -5.39 -24.51 18.07
CA LEU A 366 -6.43 -24.27 17.06
C LEU A 366 -5.88 -24.48 15.63
N CYS A 367 -4.68 -23.97 15.33
CA CYS A 367 -4.01 -24.20 14.05
C CYS A 367 -3.76 -25.70 13.81
N TRP A 368 -3.28 -26.43 14.82
CA TRP A 368 -3.07 -27.87 14.73
C TRP A 368 -4.37 -28.64 14.48
N GLN A 369 -5.47 -28.23 15.13
CA GLN A 369 -6.80 -28.82 14.92
C GLN A 369 -7.31 -28.58 13.49
N LEU A 370 -7.14 -27.38 12.96
CA LEU A 370 -7.48 -27.07 11.57
C LEU A 370 -6.69 -27.97 10.62
N GLY A 371 -5.37 -28.07 10.78
CA GLY A 371 -4.55 -28.91 9.91
C GLY A 371 -4.97 -30.38 9.93
N ARG A 372 -5.32 -30.93 11.10
CA ARG A 372 -5.90 -32.28 11.20
C ARG A 372 -7.22 -32.42 10.44
N LYS A 373 -8.15 -31.47 10.59
CA LYS A 373 -9.43 -31.48 9.85
C LYS A 373 -9.19 -31.43 8.33
N ARG A 374 -8.26 -30.58 7.88
CA ARG A 374 -7.86 -30.49 6.47
C ARG A 374 -7.29 -31.83 5.97
N THR A 375 -6.39 -32.49 6.71
CA THR A 375 -5.84 -33.81 6.32
C THR A 375 -6.92 -34.91 6.26
N ILE A 376 -7.94 -34.85 7.11
CA ILE A 376 -9.08 -35.79 7.02
C ILE A 376 -9.87 -35.52 5.73
N LEU A 377 -10.09 -34.25 5.42
CA LEU A 377 -10.81 -33.83 4.22
C LEU A 377 -10.07 -34.26 2.94
N ASP A 378 -8.73 -34.13 2.91
CA ASP A 378 -7.85 -34.61 1.84
C ASP A 378 -8.10 -36.07 1.43
N LYS A 379 -8.39 -36.92 2.44
CA LYS A 379 -8.63 -38.36 2.25
C LYS A 379 -10.05 -38.70 1.80
N ALA A 380 -10.98 -37.74 1.80
CA ALA A 380 -12.41 -38.00 1.62
C ALA A 380 -12.87 -38.05 0.14
N ASN A 381 -11.96 -37.94 -0.83
CA ASN A 381 -12.21 -38.00 -2.28
C ASN A 381 -13.43 -37.17 -2.76
N VAL A 382 -13.52 -35.93 -2.27
CA VAL A 382 -14.61 -34.98 -2.55
C VAL A 382 -14.45 -34.37 -3.96
N PRO A 383 -15.51 -34.07 -4.73
CA PRO A 383 -15.43 -33.32 -5.99
C PRO A 383 -14.91 -31.89 -5.80
N VAL A 384 -14.21 -31.34 -6.80
CA VAL A 384 -13.48 -30.05 -6.69
C VAL A 384 -14.34 -28.87 -6.18
N PRO A 385 -15.54 -28.58 -6.71
CA PRO A 385 -16.34 -27.44 -6.22
C PRO A 385 -16.71 -27.56 -4.73
N GLU A 386 -17.03 -28.77 -4.28
CA GLU A 386 -17.37 -29.06 -2.89
C GLU A 386 -16.13 -29.00 -1.97
N ARG A 387 -14.90 -29.17 -2.51
CA ARG A 387 -13.65 -28.97 -1.75
C ARG A 387 -13.52 -27.52 -1.30
N TYR A 388 -13.73 -26.57 -2.20
CA TYR A 388 -13.57 -25.15 -1.90
C TYR A 388 -14.57 -24.69 -0.85
N GLU A 389 -15.84 -25.08 -0.96
CA GLU A 389 -16.86 -24.75 0.05
C GLU A 389 -16.51 -25.33 1.43
N LYS A 390 -16.09 -26.59 1.50
CA LYS A 390 -15.70 -27.22 2.78
C LYS A 390 -14.42 -26.62 3.36
N ALA A 391 -13.42 -26.35 2.53
CA ALA A 391 -12.18 -25.70 2.97
C ALA A 391 -12.47 -24.29 3.51
N TRP A 392 -13.30 -23.52 2.81
CA TRP A 392 -13.73 -22.18 3.22
C TRP A 392 -14.45 -22.21 4.57
N ALA A 393 -15.39 -23.14 4.78
CA ALA A 393 -16.07 -23.32 6.06
C ALA A 393 -15.09 -23.64 7.21
N LEU A 394 -14.11 -24.50 6.98
CA LEU A 394 -13.08 -24.82 7.98
C LEU A 394 -12.22 -23.61 8.35
N TRP A 395 -11.85 -22.80 7.37
CA TRP A 395 -11.13 -21.55 7.61
C TRP A 395 -11.99 -20.53 8.38
N GLY A 396 -13.28 -20.42 8.06
CA GLY A 396 -14.25 -19.61 8.79
C GLY A 396 -14.37 -20.03 10.27
N GLU A 397 -14.54 -21.33 10.54
CA GLU A 397 -14.58 -21.87 11.91
C GLU A 397 -13.29 -21.57 12.69
N TRP A 398 -12.12 -21.78 12.06
CA TRP A 398 -10.83 -21.51 12.68
C TRP A 398 -10.63 -20.02 12.96
N SER A 399 -11.05 -19.15 12.04
CA SER A 399 -10.90 -17.70 12.18
C SER A 399 -11.77 -17.17 13.32
N GLU A 400 -13.02 -17.62 13.46
CA GLU A 400 -13.87 -17.25 14.60
C GLU A 400 -13.29 -17.74 15.94
N ALA A 401 -12.79 -18.98 15.98
CA ALA A 401 -12.11 -19.49 17.18
C ALA A 401 -10.82 -18.71 17.49
N THR A 402 -10.09 -18.27 16.46
CA THR A 402 -8.86 -17.48 16.58
C THR A 402 -9.15 -16.08 17.13
N LYS A 403 -10.15 -15.38 16.59
CA LYS A 403 -10.62 -14.08 17.11
C LYS A 403 -10.98 -14.17 18.59
N ALA A 404 -11.79 -15.16 18.98
CA ALA A 404 -12.17 -15.38 20.38
C ALA A 404 -10.98 -15.76 21.27
N CYS A 405 -9.99 -16.49 20.74
CA CYS A 405 -8.77 -16.85 21.46
C CYS A 405 -7.85 -15.65 21.72
N LEU A 406 -7.74 -14.76 20.73
CA LEU A 406 -6.87 -13.60 20.74
C LEU A 406 -7.55 -12.34 21.28
N ASP A 407 -8.88 -12.40 21.51
CA ASP A 407 -9.70 -11.30 22.02
C ASP A 407 -9.67 -10.11 21.04
N ILE A 408 -9.96 -10.44 19.77
CA ILE A 408 -10.02 -9.52 18.65
C ILE A 408 -11.47 -9.40 18.19
N ASP A 409 -12.03 -8.20 18.32
CA ASP A 409 -13.34 -7.85 17.78
C ASP A 409 -13.19 -7.38 16.34
N VAL A 410 -14.02 -7.90 15.43
CA VAL A 410 -14.03 -7.48 14.02
C VAL A 410 -15.38 -6.88 13.70
N LYS A 411 -15.37 -5.63 13.24
CA LYS A 411 -16.53 -4.91 12.71
C LYS A 411 -16.43 -4.88 11.18
N VAL A 412 -17.55 -5.06 10.50
CA VAL A 412 -17.64 -4.91 9.04
C VAL A 412 -18.50 -3.70 8.76
N THR A 413 -17.92 -2.74 8.05
CA THR A 413 -18.59 -1.50 7.63
C THR A 413 -18.66 -1.51 6.11
N ILE A 414 -19.87 -1.44 5.58
CA ILE A 414 -20.13 -1.30 4.15
C ILE A 414 -20.31 0.18 3.85
N ASP A 415 -19.54 0.72 2.91
CA ASP A 415 -19.73 2.09 2.47
C ASP A 415 -21.16 2.31 1.94
N PRO A 416 -21.86 3.40 2.30
CA PRO A 416 -23.23 3.65 1.85
C PRO A 416 -23.41 3.62 0.33
N MET A 417 -22.38 3.99 -0.44
CA MET A 417 -22.43 3.95 -1.91
C MET A 417 -22.23 2.55 -2.49
N PHE A 418 -21.84 1.55 -1.69
CA PHE A 418 -21.59 0.20 -2.18
C PHE A 418 -22.85 -0.45 -2.76
N ALA A 419 -23.92 -0.56 -1.95
CA ALA A 419 -25.10 -1.33 -2.32
C ALA A 419 -25.83 -0.78 -3.56
N PRO A 420 -26.00 0.56 -3.74
CA PRO A 420 -26.56 1.11 -4.97
C PRO A 420 -25.77 0.71 -6.23
N ILE A 421 -24.44 0.78 -6.16
CA ILE A 421 -23.55 0.43 -7.28
C ILE A 421 -23.55 -1.07 -7.53
N ALA A 422 -23.46 -1.89 -6.48
CA ALA A 422 -23.49 -3.33 -6.57
C ALA A 422 -24.80 -3.82 -7.22
N LYS A 423 -25.93 -3.19 -6.89
CA LYS A 423 -27.23 -3.43 -7.52
C LYS A 423 -27.26 -2.99 -8.98
N ALA A 424 -26.73 -1.81 -9.30
CA ALA A 424 -26.65 -1.33 -10.69
C ALA A 424 -25.79 -2.23 -11.58
N LEU A 425 -24.76 -2.84 -10.98
CA LEU A 425 -23.90 -3.84 -11.61
C LEU A 425 -24.50 -5.24 -11.64
N ASP A 426 -25.55 -5.52 -10.87
CA ASP A 426 -26.05 -6.87 -10.63
C ASP A 426 -24.92 -7.84 -10.15
N LEU A 427 -24.06 -7.37 -9.22
CA LEU A 427 -22.87 -8.13 -8.79
C LEU A 427 -23.17 -9.52 -8.23
N GLY A 428 -24.37 -9.72 -7.68
CA GLY A 428 -24.80 -11.00 -7.10
C GLY A 428 -25.00 -12.12 -8.13
N ASN A 429 -25.16 -11.80 -9.42
CA ASN A 429 -25.49 -12.77 -10.46
C ASN A 429 -24.35 -13.71 -10.89
N GLY A 430 -23.10 -13.39 -10.51
CA GLY A 430 -21.90 -14.17 -10.85
C GLY A 430 -21.32 -13.93 -12.24
N ASN A 431 -21.83 -12.98 -13.02
CA ASN A 431 -21.36 -12.65 -14.38
C ASN A 431 -20.14 -11.70 -14.41
N HIS A 432 -19.72 -11.20 -13.25
CA HIS A 432 -18.63 -10.24 -13.12
C HIS A 432 -17.39 -10.87 -12.48
N LYS A 433 -16.21 -10.55 -13.02
CA LYS A 433 -14.94 -10.81 -12.34
C LYS A 433 -14.78 -9.79 -11.22
N ILE A 434 -14.97 -10.21 -9.97
CA ILE A 434 -14.85 -9.31 -8.81
C ILE A 434 -13.48 -9.50 -8.17
N LEU A 435 -12.74 -8.41 -8.00
CA LEU A 435 -11.45 -8.37 -7.32
C LEU A 435 -11.53 -7.50 -6.07
N PHE A 436 -11.38 -8.12 -4.90
CA PHE A 436 -11.19 -7.40 -3.66
C PHE A 436 -9.70 -7.07 -3.48
N LEU A 437 -9.42 -5.80 -3.20
CA LEU A 437 -8.09 -5.24 -2.98
C LEU A 437 -7.98 -4.73 -1.54
N PRO A 438 -7.66 -5.58 -0.55
CA PRO A 438 -7.43 -5.16 0.81
C PRO A 438 -6.10 -4.41 1.02
N THR A 439 -6.09 -3.48 1.98
CA THR A 439 -4.86 -3.00 2.62
C THR A 439 -4.12 -4.16 3.29
N HIS A 440 -2.83 -4.00 3.51
CA HIS A 440 -1.95 -4.96 4.15
C HIS A 440 -1.07 -4.32 5.23
N GLN A 441 -1.65 -4.08 6.40
CA GLN A 441 -0.98 -3.46 7.54
C GLN A 441 -0.36 -4.51 8.47
N SER A 442 -1.00 -5.69 8.60
CA SER A 442 -0.53 -6.74 9.50
C SER A 442 -0.87 -8.15 9.00
N LEU A 443 -0.08 -9.14 9.46
CA LEU A 443 -0.41 -10.55 9.29
C LEU A 443 -1.69 -10.96 10.04
N VAL A 444 -2.16 -10.15 11.01
CA VAL A 444 -3.44 -10.37 11.70
C VAL A 444 -4.60 -10.47 10.71
N GLU A 445 -4.54 -9.76 9.57
CA GLU A 445 -5.59 -9.74 8.55
C GLU A 445 -5.87 -11.14 7.98
N HIS A 446 -4.82 -11.94 7.77
CA HIS A 446 -4.96 -13.34 7.33
C HIS A 446 -5.63 -14.23 8.39
N LEU A 447 -5.61 -13.83 9.67
CA LEU A 447 -6.28 -14.54 10.75
C LEU A 447 -7.76 -14.19 10.86
N ILE A 448 -8.16 -12.98 10.46
CA ILE A 448 -9.49 -12.41 10.75
C ILE A 448 -10.34 -12.10 9.52
N SER A 449 -9.79 -12.22 8.32
CA SER A 449 -10.47 -11.81 7.08
C SER A 449 -11.57 -12.78 6.63
N PHE A 450 -11.48 -14.08 6.94
CA PHE A 450 -12.53 -15.05 6.58
C PHE A 450 -13.94 -14.65 7.06
N PRO A 451 -14.13 -14.26 8.35
CA PRO A 451 -15.38 -13.68 8.85
C PRO A 451 -15.89 -12.48 8.07
N VAL A 452 -15.00 -11.63 7.56
CA VAL A 452 -15.39 -10.43 6.81
C VAL A 452 -16.01 -10.81 5.47
N TRP A 453 -15.37 -11.72 4.75
CA TRP A 453 -15.78 -12.17 3.42
C TRP A 453 -17.07 -13.01 3.40
N GLN A 454 -17.50 -13.51 4.56
CA GLN A 454 -18.74 -14.24 4.74
C GLN A 454 -19.73 -13.52 5.66
N SER A 455 -19.49 -12.25 5.96
CA SER A 455 -20.33 -11.46 6.86
C SER A 455 -21.71 -11.20 6.23
N PRO A 456 -22.80 -11.25 7.02
CA PRO A 456 -24.14 -10.93 6.51
C PRO A 456 -24.21 -9.57 5.81
N GLN A 457 -23.48 -8.57 6.34
CA GLN A 457 -23.40 -7.23 5.78
C GLN A 457 -22.86 -7.24 4.35
N LEU A 458 -21.78 -7.97 4.09
CA LEU A 458 -21.20 -8.07 2.75
C LEU A 458 -22.10 -8.88 1.81
N LEU A 459 -22.65 -10.01 2.29
CA LEU A 459 -23.54 -10.85 1.48
C LEU A 459 -24.75 -10.06 0.99
N GLU A 460 -25.41 -9.32 1.89
CA GLU A 460 -26.53 -8.45 1.58
C GLU A 460 -26.15 -7.34 0.60
N ALA A 461 -25.03 -6.66 0.85
CA ALA A 461 -24.58 -5.54 0.03
C ALA A 461 -24.22 -5.95 -1.40
N VAL A 462 -23.65 -7.14 -1.59
CA VAL A 462 -23.30 -7.68 -2.92
C VAL A 462 -24.51 -8.34 -3.60
N GLY A 463 -25.45 -8.88 -2.83
CA GLY A 463 -26.57 -9.69 -3.33
C GLY A 463 -26.26 -11.18 -3.43
N TRP A 464 -25.38 -11.70 -2.55
CA TRP A 464 -25.09 -13.14 -2.48
C TRP A 464 -26.01 -13.85 -1.48
N GLU A 465 -26.61 -14.96 -1.90
CA GLU A 465 -27.48 -15.78 -1.05
C GLU A 465 -26.71 -16.60 0.00
N LYS A 466 -25.45 -16.96 -0.32
CA LYS A 466 -24.57 -17.75 0.55
C LYS A 466 -23.12 -17.29 0.42
N PRO A 467 -22.26 -17.57 1.42
CA PRO A 467 -20.83 -17.34 1.31
C PRO A 467 -20.23 -17.98 0.05
N VAL A 468 -19.42 -17.21 -0.68
CA VAL A 468 -18.69 -17.68 -1.86
C VAL A 468 -17.22 -17.81 -1.48
N PRO A 469 -16.55 -18.96 -1.70
CA PRO A 469 -15.12 -19.09 -1.46
C PRO A 469 -14.32 -18.16 -2.35
N PHE A 470 -13.34 -17.43 -1.80
CA PHE A 470 -12.48 -16.56 -2.60
C PHE A 470 -11.28 -17.32 -3.15
N VAL A 471 -10.74 -16.83 -4.27
CA VAL A 471 -9.41 -17.19 -4.76
C VAL A 471 -8.41 -16.18 -4.20
N ILE A 472 -7.42 -16.65 -3.44
CA ILE A 472 -6.39 -15.80 -2.84
C ILE A 472 -5.08 -15.95 -3.61
N LEU A 473 -4.45 -14.83 -3.97
CA LEU A 473 -3.08 -14.82 -4.48
C LEU A 473 -2.09 -14.77 -3.31
N ALA A 474 -1.26 -15.81 -3.16
CA ALA A 474 -0.28 -15.91 -2.08
C ALA A 474 1.13 -16.25 -2.58
N ARG A 475 2.15 -15.97 -1.75
CA ARG A 475 3.52 -16.41 -2.01
C ARG A 475 3.67 -17.89 -1.59
N ARG A 476 4.33 -18.70 -2.42
CA ARG A 476 4.69 -20.08 -2.05
C ARG A 476 5.71 -20.10 -0.90
N GLY A 477 5.55 -21.00 0.06
CA GLY A 477 6.43 -21.14 1.21
C GLY A 477 6.22 -20.11 2.32
N LEU A 478 5.09 -19.39 2.35
CA LEU A 478 4.78 -18.48 3.46
C LEU A 478 4.76 -19.20 4.82
N SER A 479 4.33 -20.46 4.82
CA SER A 479 4.27 -21.30 6.02
C SER A 479 5.65 -21.62 6.62
N LYS A 480 6.74 -21.49 5.85
CA LYS A 480 8.13 -21.67 6.33
C LYS A 480 8.51 -20.65 7.41
N ALA A 481 7.93 -19.45 7.40
CA ALA A 481 8.17 -18.47 8.46
C ALA A 481 7.62 -18.93 9.82
N THR A 482 6.70 -19.89 9.81
CA THR A 482 6.06 -20.48 11.00
C THR A 482 6.45 -21.94 11.21
N SER A 483 7.44 -22.45 10.48
CA SER A 483 7.89 -23.83 10.62
C SER A 483 8.87 -23.99 11.78
N PHE A 484 8.85 -25.18 12.37
CA PHE A 484 9.78 -25.59 13.42
C PHE A 484 10.18 -27.05 13.20
N LYS A 485 11.36 -27.42 13.70
CA LYS A 485 11.88 -28.79 13.57
C LYS A 485 11.39 -29.67 14.70
N ILE A 486 10.82 -30.82 14.36
CA ILE A 486 10.56 -31.93 15.28
C ILE A 486 11.43 -33.11 14.81
N GLY A 487 12.54 -33.34 15.52
CA GLY A 487 13.56 -34.30 15.06
C GLY A 487 14.17 -33.86 13.73
N SER A 488 14.18 -34.74 12.73
CA SER A 488 14.65 -34.43 11.36
C SER A 488 13.60 -33.82 10.44
N ARG A 489 12.34 -33.69 10.91
CA ARG A 489 11.22 -33.22 10.09
C ARG A 489 10.90 -31.76 10.39
N GLU A 490 10.65 -31.00 9.33
CA GLU A 490 10.14 -29.63 9.40
C GLU A 490 8.60 -29.67 9.37
N THR A 491 7.96 -28.96 10.31
CA THR A 491 6.50 -28.90 10.41
C THR A 491 6.05 -27.47 10.67
N THR A 492 4.87 -27.11 10.17
CA THR A 492 4.23 -25.82 10.40
C THR A 492 3.39 -25.84 11.68
N VAL A 493 2.90 -24.68 12.13
CA VAL A 493 1.93 -24.59 13.23
C VAL A 493 0.61 -25.34 12.95
N PHE A 494 0.34 -25.68 11.69
CA PHE A 494 -0.81 -26.50 11.28
C PHE A 494 -0.52 -28.01 11.34
N GLY A 495 0.68 -28.43 11.72
CA GLY A 495 1.02 -29.84 11.90
C GLY A 495 1.25 -30.63 10.62
N MET A 496 1.58 -29.92 9.53
CA MET A 496 1.96 -30.47 8.22
C MET A 496 3.27 -29.85 7.74
N SER A 497 3.98 -30.49 6.82
CA SER A 497 5.18 -29.90 6.21
C SER A 497 4.82 -28.64 5.41
N PRO A 498 5.77 -27.70 5.21
CA PRO A 498 5.53 -26.51 4.39
C PRO A 498 5.04 -26.85 2.97
N GLU A 499 5.58 -27.90 2.37
CA GLU A 499 5.22 -28.36 1.02
C GLU A 499 3.78 -28.88 0.97
N GLU A 500 3.38 -29.65 1.99
CA GLU A 500 2.02 -30.17 2.09
C GLU A 500 1.02 -29.03 2.34
N TYR A 501 1.39 -28.05 3.17
CA TYR A 501 0.57 -26.87 3.38
C TYR A 501 0.32 -26.10 2.08
N ASP A 502 1.37 -25.85 1.30
CA ASP A 502 1.26 -25.15 0.02
C ASP A 502 0.41 -25.95 -0.99
N ARG A 503 0.59 -27.28 -1.06
CA ARG A 503 -0.24 -28.16 -1.91
C ARG A 503 -1.72 -28.05 -1.54
N MET A 504 -2.05 -28.16 -0.26
CA MET A 504 -3.44 -28.06 0.19
C MET A 504 -4.01 -26.65 -0.06
N PHE A 505 -3.20 -25.61 0.12
CA PHE A 505 -3.62 -24.24 -0.17
C PHE A 505 -3.99 -24.05 -1.64
N GLU A 506 -3.28 -24.66 -2.59
CA GLU A 506 -3.64 -24.60 -4.01
C GLU A 506 -4.78 -25.57 -4.38
N GLU A 507 -4.62 -26.86 -4.09
CA GLU A 507 -5.52 -27.91 -4.60
C GLU A 507 -6.86 -27.99 -3.86
N TRP A 508 -6.85 -27.72 -2.55
CA TRP A 508 -8.02 -27.87 -1.68
C TRP A 508 -8.76 -26.57 -1.45
N ASP A 509 -8.03 -25.47 -1.27
CA ASP A 509 -8.64 -24.16 -1.05
C ASP A 509 -8.88 -23.44 -2.40
N GLY A 510 -8.26 -23.92 -3.47
CA GLY A 510 -8.41 -23.36 -4.82
C GLY A 510 -7.72 -22.02 -4.99
N ASN A 511 -6.67 -21.75 -4.19
CA ASN A 511 -5.91 -20.51 -4.25
C ASN A 511 -4.77 -20.60 -5.28
N VAL A 512 -4.18 -19.46 -5.62
CA VAL A 512 -3.07 -19.39 -6.56
C VAL A 512 -1.80 -19.00 -5.80
N THR A 513 -0.75 -19.83 -5.89
CA THR A 513 0.56 -19.46 -5.34
C THR A 513 1.52 -18.96 -6.42
N ARG A 514 2.41 -18.05 -6.02
CA ARG A 514 3.51 -17.53 -6.86
C ARG A 514 4.84 -18.18 -6.46
N GLU A 515 5.51 -18.80 -7.43
CA GLU A 515 6.89 -19.29 -7.32
C GLU A 515 7.87 -18.11 -7.42
N SER A 516 8.39 -17.66 -6.28
CA SER A 516 9.36 -16.55 -6.10
C SER A 516 8.97 -15.19 -6.73
N LEU A 517 9.77 -14.15 -6.49
CA LEU A 517 9.55 -12.79 -7.05
C LEU A 517 9.85 -12.74 -8.56
N ASP A 518 10.66 -13.67 -9.09
CA ASP A 518 11.13 -13.68 -10.48
C ASP A 518 10.19 -14.43 -11.44
N GLY A 519 9.26 -15.23 -10.92
CA GLY A 519 8.33 -16.08 -11.69
C GLY A 519 6.96 -15.47 -12.00
N ALA A 520 6.80 -14.14 -11.90
CA ALA A 520 5.50 -13.45 -11.99
C ALA A 520 4.72 -13.69 -13.31
N GLY A 521 5.32 -14.26 -14.35
CA GLY A 521 4.69 -14.51 -15.64
C GLY A 521 3.48 -15.46 -15.60
N HIS A 522 3.40 -16.39 -14.65
CA HIS A 522 2.39 -17.47 -14.66
C HIS A 522 1.28 -17.38 -13.60
N SER A 523 1.43 -16.56 -12.55
CA SER A 523 0.46 -16.53 -11.43
C SER A 523 -0.71 -15.57 -11.67
N THR A 524 -0.48 -14.38 -12.24
CA THR A 524 -1.59 -13.45 -12.53
C THR A 524 -2.57 -14.00 -13.57
N PRO A 525 -2.14 -14.64 -14.68
CA PRO A 525 -3.09 -15.29 -15.59
C PRO A 525 -3.92 -16.40 -14.92
N ARG A 526 -3.29 -17.26 -14.08
CA ARG A 526 -4.01 -18.29 -13.30
C ARG A 526 -5.03 -17.69 -12.34
N MET A 527 -4.68 -16.58 -11.69
CA MET A 527 -5.61 -15.84 -10.83
C MET A 527 -6.82 -15.32 -11.62
N LEU A 528 -6.58 -14.72 -12.79
CA LEU A 528 -7.65 -14.21 -13.64
C LEU A 528 -8.55 -15.32 -14.20
N GLU A 529 -7.98 -16.49 -14.50
CA GLU A 529 -8.74 -17.67 -14.90
C GLU A 529 -9.64 -18.17 -13.76
N ALA A 530 -9.11 -18.28 -12.54
CA ALA A 530 -9.89 -18.68 -11.38
C ALA A 530 -10.99 -17.66 -11.02
N MET A 531 -10.78 -16.38 -11.35
CA MET A 531 -11.77 -15.31 -11.12
C MET A 531 -13.02 -15.38 -12.01
N PHE A 532 -13.03 -16.25 -13.03
CA PHE A 532 -14.27 -16.53 -13.78
C PHE A 532 -15.28 -17.35 -12.96
N GLU A 533 -14.82 -18.07 -11.94
CA GLU A 533 -15.68 -18.93 -11.13
C GLU A 533 -15.97 -18.34 -9.74
N ARG A 534 -15.04 -17.56 -9.20
CA ARG A 534 -15.06 -17.12 -7.79
C ARG A 534 -14.42 -15.73 -7.63
N PRO A 535 -14.83 -14.92 -6.64
CA PRO A 535 -14.20 -13.63 -6.36
C PRO A 535 -12.71 -13.76 -6.05
N GLY A 536 -11.90 -12.82 -6.51
CA GLY A 536 -10.48 -12.74 -6.25
C GLY A 536 -10.13 -11.88 -5.04
N LEU A 537 -9.07 -12.25 -4.32
CA LEU A 537 -8.45 -11.46 -3.26
C LEU A 537 -6.95 -11.28 -3.53
N ILE A 538 -6.51 -10.03 -3.67
CA ILE A 538 -5.09 -9.71 -3.86
C ILE A 538 -4.70 -8.57 -2.92
N TYR A 539 -3.68 -8.78 -2.09
CA TYR A 539 -3.04 -7.72 -1.31
C TYR A 539 -2.05 -6.98 -2.22
N PRO A 540 -2.41 -5.79 -2.78
CA PRO A 540 -1.69 -5.21 -3.91
C PRO A 540 -0.35 -4.57 -3.52
N MET A 541 -0.10 -4.37 -2.22
CA MET A 541 1.20 -3.93 -1.69
C MET A 541 2.24 -5.07 -1.67
N GLY A 542 1.79 -6.33 -1.70
CA GLY A 542 2.65 -7.52 -1.69
C GLY A 542 3.48 -7.71 -0.41
N THR A 543 3.25 -6.92 0.63
CA THR A 543 3.94 -6.99 1.93
C THR A 543 3.14 -6.28 3.01
N THR A 544 3.48 -6.48 4.29
CA THR A 544 2.89 -5.75 5.42
C THR A 544 3.68 -4.50 5.78
N ALA A 545 3.00 -3.50 6.33
CA ALA A 545 3.61 -2.28 6.88
C ALA A 545 4.63 -2.54 8.00
N SER A 546 5.61 -1.65 8.13
CA SER A 546 6.64 -1.65 9.18
C SER A 546 6.35 -0.67 10.30
N PHE A 547 5.51 0.35 10.05
CA PHE A 547 4.95 1.27 11.03
C PHE A 547 3.48 1.54 10.68
N ASP A 548 2.71 2.06 11.63
CA ASP A 548 1.24 2.12 11.63
C ASP A 548 0.61 2.91 10.47
N ILE A 549 1.26 3.99 10.05
CA ILE A 549 0.79 4.82 8.93
C ILE A 549 1.55 4.53 7.62
N GLN A 550 2.26 3.40 7.50
CA GLN A 550 2.94 3.07 6.25
C GLN A 550 1.95 2.47 5.23
N LEU A 551 1.79 3.10 4.06
CA LEU A 551 1.06 2.52 2.93
C LEU A 551 1.92 2.56 1.67
N PHE A 552 2.34 1.39 1.18
CA PHE A 552 3.17 1.31 -0.02
C PHE A 552 2.37 1.66 -1.28
N PRO A 553 3.03 2.23 -2.31
CA PRO A 553 2.47 2.27 -3.65
C PRO A 553 2.06 0.86 -4.10
N LEU A 554 0.93 0.78 -4.80
CA LEU A 554 0.43 -0.51 -5.29
C LEU A 554 1.26 -0.99 -6.47
N GLN A 555 1.43 -2.31 -6.60
CA GLN A 555 2.21 -2.91 -7.69
C GLN A 555 1.55 -2.67 -9.05
N TYR A 556 1.94 -1.61 -9.77
CA TYR A 556 1.38 -1.21 -11.08
C TYR A 556 1.38 -2.34 -12.12
N ALA A 557 2.33 -3.28 -12.04
CA ALA A 557 2.39 -4.45 -12.91
C ALA A 557 1.14 -5.35 -12.78
N LEU A 558 0.48 -5.38 -11.63
CA LEU A 558 -0.81 -6.05 -11.43
C LEU A 558 -1.87 -5.44 -12.35
N PHE A 559 -2.01 -4.11 -12.32
CA PHE A 559 -3.03 -3.36 -13.06
C PHE A 559 -2.86 -3.48 -14.58
N ALA A 560 -1.62 -3.67 -15.07
CA ALA A 560 -1.38 -3.98 -16.48
C ALA A 560 -1.94 -5.34 -16.93
N LYS A 561 -2.04 -6.29 -16.01
CA LYS A 561 -2.53 -7.64 -16.29
C LYS A 561 -4.03 -7.77 -16.10
N LEU A 562 -4.64 -6.98 -15.21
CA LEU A 562 -6.09 -6.99 -14.99
C LEU A 562 -6.86 -6.75 -16.30
N PRO A 563 -7.94 -7.51 -16.58
CA PRO A 563 -8.78 -7.25 -17.73
C PRO A 563 -9.70 -6.05 -17.44
N GLN A 564 -10.17 -5.36 -18.48
CA GLN A 564 -10.97 -4.14 -18.28
C GLN A 564 -12.37 -4.43 -17.77
N ASP A 565 -12.90 -5.65 -17.97
CA ASP A 565 -14.22 -6.06 -17.46
C ASP A 565 -14.23 -6.42 -15.97
N VAL A 566 -13.11 -6.26 -15.26
CA VAL A 566 -13.03 -6.53 -13.81
C VAL A 566 -13.75 -5.44 -13.02
N VAL A 567 -14.43 -5.84 -11.95
CA VAL A 567 -14.94 -4.93 -10.91
C VAL A 567 -13.98 -4.98 -9.73
N ILE A 568 -13.44 -3.84 -9.33
CA ILE A 568 -12.45 -3.74 -8.26
C ILE A 568 -13.11 -3.16 -7.01
N VAL A 569 -12.96 -3.83 -5.88
CA VAL A 569 -13.50 -3.43 -4.58
C VAL A 569 -12.34 -3.15 -3.62
N PRO A 570 -11.99 -1.88 -3.36
CA PRO A 570 -11.00 -1.54 -2.34
C PRO A 570 -11.51 -1.94 -0.94
N VAL A 571 -10.63 -2.44 -0.09
CA VAL A 571 -10.95 -2.77 1.31
C VAL A 571 -9.88 -2.22 2.23
N ALA A 572 -10.27 -1.62 3.35
CA ALA A 572 -9.34 -1.18 4.39
C ALA A 572 -9.54 -1.95 5.69
N PHE A 573 -8.45 -2.44 6.27
CA PHE A 573 -8.42 -3.10 7.58
C PHE A 573 -7.79 -2.17 8.61
N ARG A 574 -8.63 -1.42 9.34
CA ARG A 574 -8.17 -0.40 10.29
C ARG A 574 -7.72 -0.99 11.62
N GLY A 575 -6.67 -0.43 12.20
CA GLY A 575 -6.15 -0.79 13.52
C GLY A 575 -5.32 -2.08 13.58
N THR A 576 -5.21 -2.86 12.50
CA THR A 576 -4.55 -4.17 12.52
C THR A 576 -3.04 -4.11 12.83
N HIS A 577 -2.36 -3.03 12.43
CA HIS A 577 -0.93 -2.85 12.71
C HIS A 577 -0.66 -2.86 14.22
N SER A 578 -1.46 -2.13 15.00
CA SER A 578 -1.28 -2.05 16.46
C SER A 578 -1.51 -3.37 17.21
N LEU A 579 -2.32 -4.29 16.64
CA LEU A 579 -2.59 -5.61 17.21
C LEU A 579 -1.39 -6.54 17.03
N TRP A 580 -0.82 -6.59 15.81
CA TRP A 580 0.36 -7.43 15.52
C TRP A 580 1.32 -6.71 14.61
N ARG A 581 2.22 -5.94 15.23
CA ARG A 581 3.23 -5.14 14.54
C ARG A 581 4.26 -6.04 13.86
N ARG A 582 4.71 -5.65 12.67
CA ARG A 582 5.81 -6.34 11.97
C ARG A 582 7.12 -6.21 12.78
N CYS A 583 7.34 -5.10 13.46
CA CYS A 583 8.55 -4.81 14.23
C CYS A 583 8.36 -5.15 15.72
N PRO A 584 9.37 -5.74 16.40
CA PRO A 584 10.69 -6.11 15.87
C PRO A 584 10.75 -7.45 15.14
N LYS A 585 11.89 -7.77 14.52
CA LYS A 585 12.37 -9.14 14.19
C LYS A 585 11.59 -10.39 14.69
N GLY A 586 10.67 -11.01 13.95
CA GLY A 586 9.98 -12.23 14.41
C GLY A 586 9.00 -12.03 15.58
N ASN A 587 8.43 -10.84 15.71
CA ASN A 587 7.44 -10.51 16.73
C ASN A 587 6.26 -11.50 16.75
N ILE A 588 5.98 -12.08 17.92
CA ILE A 588 4.82 -12.95 18.19
C ILE A 588 3.85 -12.32 19.19
N ASP A 589 4.05 -11.04 19.55
CA ASP A 589 3.18 -10.30 20.46
C ASP A 589 1.93 -9.83 19.71
N ILE A 590 0.94 -10.72 19.68
CA ILE A 590 -0.41 -10.42 19.22
C ILE A 590 -1.22 -9.86 20.40
N ASN A 591 -1.74 -8.65 20.25
CA ASN A 591 -2.49 -7.93 21.27
C ASN A 591 -4.01 -8.01 21.01
N PRO A 592 -4.84 -7.94 22.07
CA PRO A 592 -6.29 -7.82 21.93
C PRO A 592 -6.65 -6.44 21.37
N GLY A 593 -7.79 -6.36 20.69
CA GLY A 593 -8.18 -5.09 20.09
C GLY A 593 -9.45 -5.14 19.26
N THR A 594 -9.72 -4.03 18.60
CA THR A 594 -10.81 -3.92 17.62
C THR A 594 -10.23 -3.66 16.24
N VAL A 595 -10.74 -4.39 15.26
CA VAL A 595 -10.48 -4.16 13.84
C VAL A 595 -11.78 -3.77 13.17
N GLU A 596 -11.70 -2.79 12.28
CA GLU A 596 -12.78 -2.46 11.36
C GLU A 596 -12.35 -2.81 9.94
N ALA A 597 -13.14 -3.63 9.25
CA ALA A 597 -13.01 -3.89 7.83
C ALA A 597 -14.00 -3.00 7.07
N VAL A 598 -13.49 -2.00 6.36
CA VAL A 598 -14.28 -1.07 5.55
C VAL A 598 -14.28 -1.53 4.10
N ILE A 599 -15.46 -1.90 3.60
CA ILE A 599 -15.66 -2.32 2.21
C ILE A 599 -16.05 -1.07 1.40
N CYS A 600 -15.15 -0.62 0.53
CA CYS A 600 -15.36 0.58 -0.29
C CYS A 600 -16.24 0.27 -1.51
N PRO A 601 -16.87 1.29 -2.12
CA PRO A 601 -17.78 1.05 -3.23
C PRO A 601 -17.06 0.42 -4.46
N PRO A 602 -17.75 -0.40 -5.25
CA PRO A 602 -17.17 -1.01 -6.45
C PRO A 602 -16.73 0.03 -7.48
N MET A 603 -15.56 -0.19 -8.09
CA MET A 603 -14.98 0.62 -9.15
C MET A 603 -14.87 -0.21 -10.43
N LEU A 604 -15.34 0.34 -11.56
CA LEU A 604 -15.39 -0.39 -12.84
C LEU A 604 -14.04 -0.36 -13.51
N GLY A 605 -13.50 -1.53 -13.89
CA GLY A 605 -12.29 -1.60 -14.67
C GLY A 605 -12.44 -0.93 -16.03
N GLU A 606 -13.64 -0.91 -16.61
CA GLU A 606 -13.89 -0.36 -17.95
C GLU A 606 -13.69 1.16 -17.99
N THR A 607 -14.01 1.85 -16.89
CA THR A 607 -13.79 3.29 -16.74
C THR A 607 -12.41 3.59 -16.14
N THR A 608 -11.95 2.77 -15.19
CA THR A 608 -10.79 3.05 -14.35
C THR A 608 -9.47 2.48 -14.88
N LEU A 609 -9.50 1.27 -15.46
CA LEU A 609 -8.33 0.62 -16.05
C LEU A 609 -8.19 1.13 -17.49
N MET A 610 -7.51 2.26 -17.59
CA MET A 610 -7.16 2.92 -18.84
C MET A 610 -6.58 1.97 -19.91
N PRO A 611 -6.70 2.31 -21.21
CA PRO A 611 -6.26 1.46 -22.31
C PRO A 611 -4.81 0.98 -22.15
N LYS A 612 -4.60 -0.32 -22.36
CA LYS A 612 -3.27 -0.93 -22.27
C LYS A 612 -2.42 -0.44 -23.44
N ARG A 613 -1.42 0.41 -23.17
CA ARG A 613 -0.38 0.82 -24.12
C ARG A 613 0.96 0.16 -23.75
N GLY A 614 1.98 0.30 -24.60
CA GLY A 614 3.32 -0.25 -24.35
C GLY A 614 4.06 0.34 -23.15
N SER A 615 3.45 1.27 -22.39
CA SER A 615 3.99 1.89 -21.18
C SER A 615 3.14 1.52 -19.97
N LEU A 616 3.79 1.21 -18.85
CA LEU A 616 3.15 0.91 -17.56
C LEU A 616 2.68 2.17 -16.80
N ARG A 617 2.96 3.36 -17.34
CA ARG A 617 2.75 4.63 -16.64
C ARG A 617 1.27 4.94 -16.42
N ILE A 618 0.44 4.60 -17.40
CA ILE A 618 -1.03 4.67 -17.30
C ILE A 618 -1.54 3.77 -16.16
N GLN A 619 -0.93 2.60 -15.97
CA GLN A 619 -1.30 1.68 -14.91
C GLN A 619 -0.81 2.15 -13.53
N ALA A 620 0.20 3.02 -13.50
CA ALA A 620 0.62 3.69 -12.27
C ALA A 620 -0.43 4.70 -11.77
N GLU A 621 -1.14 5.39 -12.67
CA GLU A 621 -2.23 6.32 -12.29
C GLU A 621 -3.44 5.57 -11.72
N ALA A 622 -3.83 4.43 -12.32
CA ALA A 622 -4.85 3.56 -11.73
C ALA A 622 -4.40 3.04 -10.36
N ALA A 623 -3.16 2.57 -10.24
CA ALA A 623 -2.58 2.13 -8.96
C ALA A 623 -2.58 3.25 -7.90
N ALA A 624 -2.28 4.48 -8.31
CA ALA A 624 -2.30 5.67 -7.46
C ALA A 624 -3.71 6.00 -6.95
N LEU A 625 -4.73 5.94 -7.82
CA LEU A 625 -6.13 6.10 -7.42
C LEU A 625 -6.55 5.04 -6.38
N PHE A 626 -6.23 3.76 -6.62
CA PHE A 626 -6.54 2.71 -5.65
C PHE A 626 -5.75 2.85 -4.35
N GLN A 627 -4.53 3.39 -4.40
CA GLN A 627 -3.79 3.77 -3.19
C GLN A 627 -4.49 4.90 -2.44
N ALA A 628 -5.00 5.92 -3.13
CA ALA A 628 -5.77 7.01 -2.53
C ALA A 628 -7.02 6.48 -1.81
N MET A 629 -7.78 5.58 -2.45
CA MET A 629 -8.89 4.86 -1.80
C MET A 629 -8.44 4.14 -0.53
N HIS A 630 -7.29 3.45 -0.56
CA HIS A 630 -6.73 2.81 0.65
C HIS A 630 -6.34 3.81 1.73
N ILE A 631 -5.70 4.93 1.38
CA ILE A 631 -5.29 5.96 2.33
C ILE A 631 -6.50 6.53 3.06
N THR A 632 -7.53 6.97 2.33
CA THR A 632 -8.71 7.62 2.92
C THR A 632 -9.60 6.65 3.68
N SER A 633 -9.63 5.39 3.27
CA SER A 633 -10.42 4.38 3.94
C SER A 633 -9.69 3.76 5.13
N LEU A 634 -8.35 3.72 5.14
CA LEU A 634 -7.58 3.16 6.26
C LEU A 634 -7.36 4.18 7.37
N LEU A 635 -6.97 5.40 7.00
CA LEU A 635 -6.51 6.43 7.92
C LEU A 635 -7.57 7.52 8.10
N ASN A 636 -7.56 8.17 9.25
CA ASN A 636 -8.47 9.25 9.57
C ASN A 636 -7.97 10.56 8.92
N PRO A 637 -8.61 11.10 7.87
CA PRO A 637 -8.18 12.36 7.25
C PRO A 637 -8.41 13.58 8.14
N GLU A 638 -9.23 13.44 9.18
CA GLU A 638 -9.51 14.48 10.15
C GLU A 638 -8.46 14.51 11.26
N HIS A 639 -8.33 15.68 11.88
CA HIS A 639 -7.41 15.86 12.99
C HIS A 639 -7.93 15.08 14.21
N SER A 640 -7.10 14.18 14.76
CA SER A 640 -7.39 13.60 16.06
C SER A 640 -7.07 14.64 17.14
N GLU A 641 -8.09 15.31 17.70
CA GLU A 641 -7.95 15.95 19.00
C GLU A 641 -7.66 14.84 20.03
N THR A 642 -6.39 14.65 20.38
CA THR A 642 -5.97 13.79 21.49
C THR A 642 -5.01 14.53 22.38
#